data_AF-A0A538C2R2-F1
#
_entry.id   AF-A0A538C2R2-F1
#
_cell.length_a   1.000
_cell.length_b   1.000
_cell.length_c   1.000
_cell.angle_alpha   90.00
_cell.angle_beta   90.00
_cell.angle_gamma   90.00
#
_symmetry.space_group_name_H-M   'P 1'
#
loop_
_entity.id
_entity.type
_entity.pdbx_description
1 polymer ?
#
loop_
_entity_poly.entity_id
_entity_poly.type
_entity_poly.pdbx_seq_one_letter_code
_entity_poly.pdbx_strand_id
1 'polypeptide(L)'
;MSVETTAPPGLASPAPQPESARRDASPWLLGVCCVAQFMVILDLSIVNVALPSIQFSLGFTAPDLQWVVDAYAITFAGFLMFGGRAADHFGQRRTFVAALALFGLASLAGGIAPDQGLLIGARAVQGLAGALMAACSLAIITASFERGPKLNRAIGIWAAMNGLGGSAGVLLGGVITEALSWRWVLLINPPIAAAAALVGYAVVRERRRGSDAESFDLAGALMLTLGQIVLVYGVVEAGLKGWDTFAALGPIVVGLLMLGIFGVIETRVASAPLIPFRELTKPLRAANNIVLLFSAALFPMWFVSSLYMQQVLGLSPLHTGLIFLPMTVMIMVVASRAGKLVSRLGVRAVLGAGLLMMTTGMLLLAKIGASGSAVVHVMIPGLLTAAGIAMSIVPSTIAATQGAKEGQAGLASGLVNTSRQVGGGLGLAVLITLATQRTTNLIGGGSQVPQALTDGFRLAYLIGAGLVAAAALATFLSLPRPELSSGRAARRFALATGVVLAVFVGLSLAVRSRGAPIGAYTTSGAYSFVTAPTLHPPVIHRIRGAPTGQLAPGFIFTANFYDLNEPPIVGQSGPLILDRRLEPVWFQPVPEKVVAANLSLQSYHGRPALAWWQGAVTNTGATESGEYVVVDQHYQAIARLKAKDGWVLTLHELLIDGDHAWVTANKNIAMNLSKYGGAYNGALIDSAVQEYDLKTGKLLRNWDALDHIPLSESRASLPTNGFPWDAYHVNSVQLTGNRSFLVSMRDTWAAYLVDIDTGGIEWTLGGRHSSFKLGQGAGFEWQHDVQLGPDSTISVYDDHCCQLTGGGTYVDPTAPSRGLVLKLDQPARTASLVAQYKRGEDFDAAYMGDAQQLPNGNVFVGWGSEPYFSEFSRSGRLLFDAQLPGPNLTYRATVEQWHGLPLSPPVGAARRTHGQITVYASWNGATEVASWRVLASASGGRPTPVATRAKSGFETAIPVPQNYESFEVQALGADGRVIGASRPFTLRA
;
A
#
# COMPACT_ATOMS: atom_id res chain seq x y z
N MET A 1 -108.98 11.83 -13.47
CA MET A 1 -107.90 11.59 -14.46
C MET A 1 -106.59 11.56 -13.71
N SER A 2 -106.11 10.34 -13.47
CA SER A 2 -104.79 9.97 -13.00
C SER A 2 -103.85 9.88 -14.21
N VAL A 3 -102.64 10.44 -14.13
CA VAL A 3 -101.54 10.12 -15.04
C VAL A 3 -100.23 10.07 -14.25
N GLU A 4 -99.63 8.90 -14.31
CA GLU A 4 -98.34 8.49 -13.74
C GLU A 4 -97.14 9.14 -14.44
N THR A 5 -96.07 9.23 -13.65
CA THR A 5 -94.69 9.57 -13.97
C THR A 5 -94.06 8.72 -15.07
N THR A 6 -93.45 9.35 -16.07
CA THR A 6 -92.51 8.73 -17.02
C THR A 6 -91.09 9.26 -16.81
N ALA A 7 -90.15 8.33 -16.61
CA ALA A 7 -88.71 8.58 -16.57
C ALA A 7 -88.10 8.53 -17.99
N PRO A 8 -87.08 9.36 -18.32
CA PRO A 8 -86.38 9.27 -19.60
C PRO A 8 -85.31 8.15 -19.64
N PRO A 9 -84.92 7.69 -20.85
CA PRO A 9 -84.23 6.42 -21.08
C PRO A 9 -82.71 6.48 -20.87
N GLY A 10 -82.14 5.29 -20.67
CA GLY A 10 -80.77 5.06 -20.18
C GLY A 10 -79.65 5.61 -21.04
N LEU A 11 -78.65 6.19 -20.34
CA LEU A 11 -77.31 6.42 -20.85
C LEU A 11 -76.63 5.06 -21.07
N ALA A 12 -76.35 4.76 -22.34
CA ALA A 12 -75.55 3.61 -22.73
C ALA A 12 -74.19 3.66 -22.03
N SER A 13 -73.89 2.60 -21.27
CA SER A 13 -72.56 2.35 -20.73
C SER A 13 -71.52 2.39 -21.86
N PRO A 14 -70.37 3.07 -21.67
CA PRO A 14 -69.29 2.96 -22.63
C PRO A 14 -68.89 1.48 -22.75
N ALA A 15 -68.86 0.98 -23.99
CA ALA A 15 -68.45 -0.37 -24.29
C ALA A 15 -67.09 -0.67 -23.62
N PRO A 16 -66.90 -1.85 -23.03
CA PRO A 16 -65.60 -2.22 -22.47
C PRO A 16 -64.59 -2.22 -23.61
N GLN A 17 -63.61 -1.31 -23.54
CA GLN A 17 -62.41 -1.45 -24.36
C GLN A 17 -61.82 -2.84 -24.07
N PRO A 18 -61.37 -3.58 -25.09
CA PRO A 18 -60.79 -4.89 -24.86
C PRO A 18 -59.59 -4.72 -23.91
N GLU A 19 -59.74 -5.22 -22.69
CA GLU A 19 -58.64 -5.53 -21.79
C GLU A 19 -57.72 -6.48 -22.54
N SER A 20 -56.72 -5.94 -23.24
CA SER A 20 -55.56 -6.73 -23.62
C SER A 20 -54.94 -7.19 -22.30
N ALA A 21 -55.22 -8.42 -21.91
CA ALA A 21 -54.66 -9.08 -20.75
C ALA A 21 -53.17 -8.71 -20.62
N ARG A 22 -52.82 -7.88 -19.63
CA ARG A 22 -51.44 -7.62 -19.24
C ARG A 22 -50.88 -8.91 -18.64
N ARG A 23 -50.51 -9.85 -19.51
CA ARG A 23 -49.84 -11.09 -19.12
C ARG A 23 -48.56 -10.75 -18.36
N ASP A 24 -48.33 -11.50 -17.29
CA ASP A 24 -47.12 -11.43 -16.46
C ASP A 24 -45.86 -11.25 -17.30
N ALA A 25 -45.12 -10.15 -17.04
CA ALA A 25 -43.89 -9.84 -17.75
C ALA A 25 -42.89 -11.01 -17.64
N SER A 26 -42.27 -11.36 -18.77
CA SER A 26 -41.33 -12.47 -18.88
C SER A 26 -40.20 -12.37 -17.83
N PRO A 27 -39.83 -13.46 -17.12
CA PRO A 27 -38.66 -13.49 -16.23
C PRO A 27 -37.37 -13.02 -16.91
N TRP A 28 -37.25 -13.25 -18.22
CA TRP A 28 -36.13 -12.80 -19.04
C TRP A 28 -36.04 -11.27 -19.17
N LEU A 29 -37.17 -10.55 -19.17
CA LEU A 29 -37.19 -9.09 -19.20
C LEU A 29 -36.65 -8.51 -17.90
N LEU A 30 -37.05 -9.08 -16.75
CA LEU A 30 -36.47 -8.71 -15.47
C LEU A 30 -34.97 -9.07 -15.42
N GLY A 31 -34.62 -10.27 -15.90
CA GLY A 31 -33.25 -10.74 -15.96
C GLY A 31 -32.32 -9.78 -16.72
N VAL A 32 -32.68 -9.38 -17.94
CA VAL A 32 -31.85 -8.47 -18.74
C VAL A 32 -31.74 -7.07 -18.13
N CYS A 33 -32.81 -6.55 -17.52
CA CYS A 33 -32.78 -5.27 -16.82
C CYS A 33 -31.87 -5.33 -15.57
N CYS A 34 -31.90 -6.45 -14.86
CA CYS A 34 -31.01 -6.68 -13.71
C CYS A 34 -29.55 -6.86 -14.13
N VAL A 35 -29.27 -7.57 -15.22
CA VAL A 35 -27.91 -7.70 -15.78
C VAL A 35 -27.37 -6.32 -16.18
N ALA A 36 -28.18 -5.51 -16.87
CA ALA A 36 -27.77 -4.15 -17.23
C ALA A 36 -27.43 -3.30 -15.99
N GLN A 37 -28.26 -3.35 -14.95
CA GLN A 37 -27.98 -2.60 -13.71
C GLN A 37 -26.77 -3.15 -12.95
N PHE A 38 -26.61 -4.47 -12.93
CA PHE A 38 -25.44 -5.12 -12.34
C PHE A 38 -24.17 -4.69 -13.05
N MET A 39 -24.14 -4.71 -14.39
CA MET A 39 -22.99 -4.26 -15.19
C MET A 39 -22.61 -2.81 -14.91
N VAL A 40 -23.58 -1.90 -14.86
CA VAL A 40 -23.35 -0.48 -14.55
C VAL A 40 -22.61 -0.32 -13.22
N ILE A 41 -23.05 -1.04 -12.19
CA ILE A 41 -22.50 -0.85 -10.84
C ILE A 41 -21.23 -1.68 -10.62
N LEU A 42 -21.13 -2.85 -11.25
CA LEU A 42 -19.91 -3.64 -11.33
C LEU A 42 -18.79 -2.80 -11.92
N ASP A 43 -19.04 -2.17 -13.06
CA ASP A 43 -18.04 -1.40 -13.80
C ASP A 43 -17.53 -0.16 -13.02
N LEU A 44 -18.39 0.45 -12.20
CA LEU A 44 -18.00 1.52 -11.26
C LEU A 44 -17.06 1.02 -10.15
N SER A 45 -17.26 -0.18 -9.62
CA SER A 45 -16.50 -0.69 -8.49
C SER A 45 -15.24 -1.46 -8.90
N ILE A 46 -15.31 -2.25 -9.97
CA ILE A 46 -14.25 -3.13 -10.44
C ILE A 46 -13.00 -2.37 -10.88
N VAL A 47 -13.18 -1.19 -11.48
CA VAL A 47 -12.09 -0.33 -11.93
C VAL A 47 -11.31 0.25 -10.74
N ASN A 48 -11.96 0.58 -9.62
CA ASN A 48 -11.30 1.19 -8.45
C ASN A 48 -10.17 0.32 -7.88
N VAL A 49 -10.31 -1.00 -7.95
CA VAL A 49 -9.30 -1.95 -7.50
C VAL A 49 -8.16 -2.08 -8.52
N ALA A 50 -8.47 -1.87 -9.80
CA ALA A 50 -7.51 -1.93 -10.91
C ALA A 50 -6.76 -0.61 -11.17
N LEU A 51 -7.16 0.50 -10.54
CA LEU A 51 -6.60 1.84 -10.78
C LEU A 51 -5.08 1.88 -10.70
N PRO A 52 -4.41 1.30 -9.68
CA PRO A 52 -2.95 1.32 -9.63
C PRO A 52 -2.30 0.59 -10.82
N SER A 53 -2.88 -0.52 -11.26
CA SER A 53 -2.40 -1.25 -12.44
C SER A 53 -2.66 -0.51 -13.76
N ILE A 54 -3.80 0.20 -13.87
CA ILE A 54 -4.10 1.10 -15.00
C ILE A 54 -3.07 2.24 -15.03
N GLN A 55 -2.80 2.81 -13.86
CA GLN A 55 -1.85 3.91 -13.68
C GLN A 55 -0.48 3.52 -14.21
N PHE A 56 0.01 2.37 -13.78
CA PHE A 56 1.28 1.81 -14.21
C PHE A 56 1.31 1.56 -15.72
N SER A 57 0.32 0.82 -16.25
CA SER A 57 0.36 0.36 -17.64
C SER A 57 0.22 1.47 -18.69
N LEU A 58 -0.38 2.61 -18.34
CA LEU A 58 -0.62 3.73 -19.26
C LEU A 58 0.10 5.02 -18.82
N GLY A 59 0.90 4.95 -17.75
CA GLY A 59 1.69 6.08 -17.24
C GLY A 59 0.86 7.25 -16.70
N PHE A 60 -0.33 7.01 -16.12
CA PHE A 60 -1.15 8.10 -15.56
C PHE A 60 -0.45 8.76 -14.36
N THR A 61 -0.56 10.08 -14.25
CA THR A 61 -0.33 10.75 -12.96
C THR A 61 -1.47 10.38 -11.99
N ALA A 62 -1.29 10.40 -10.66
CA ALA A 62 -2.41 10.06 -9.75
C ALA A 62 -3.61 11.00 -9.90
N PRO A 63 -3.44 12.30 -10.18
CA PRO A 63 -4.57 13.16 -10.48
C PRO A 63 -5.21 12.85 -11.83
N ASP A 64 -4.42 12.50 -12.86
CA ASP A 64 -4.98 12.09 -14.15
C ASP A 64 -5.73 10.75 -14.05
N LEU A 65 -5.25 9.85 -13.19
CA LEU A 65 -5.87 8.55 -12.94
C LEU A 65 -7.29 8.71 -12.39
N GLN A 66 -7.55 9.78 -11.64
CA GLN A 66 -8.87 10.09 -11.13
C GLN A 66 -9.91 10.25 -12.26
N TRP A 67 -9.48 10.72 -13.44
CA TRP A 67 -10.36 10.83 -14.62
C TRP A 67 -10.90 9.51 -15.12
N VAL A 68 -10.22 8.38 -14.85
CA VAL A 68 -10.73 7.06 -15.22
C VAL A 68 -12.05 6.76 -14.49
N VAL A 69 -12.19 7.25 -13.25
CA VAL A 69 -13.41 7.11 -12.45
C VAL A 69 -14.36 8.28 -12.72
N ASP A 70 -13.85 9.51 -12.68
CA ASP A 70 -14.65 10.72 -12.77
C ASP A 70 -15.32 10.89 -14.13
N ALA A 71 -14.62 10.60 -15.23
CA ALA A 71 -15.20 10.73 -16.57
C ALA A 71 -16.45 9.86 -16.71
N TYR A 72 -16.42 8.63 -16.19
CA TYR A 72 -17.59 7.77 -16.13
C TYR A 72 -18.67 8.34 -15.21
N ALA A 73 -18.32 8.70 -13.96
CA ALA A 73 -19.30 9.10 -12.96
C ALA A 73 -20.03 10.38 -13.35
N ILE A 74 -19.33 11.35 -13.93
CA ILE A 74 -19.88 12.63 -14.35
C ILE A 74 -20.79 12.46 -15.56
N THR A 75 -20.36 11.77 -16.61
CA THR A 75 -21.22 11.54 -17.77
C THR A 75 -22.41 10.67 -17.40
N PHE A 76 -22.22 9.68 -16.52
CA PHE A 76 -23.33 8.91 -15.95
C PHE A 76 -24.35 9.81 -15.25
N ALA A 77 -23.89 10.70 -14.37
CA ALA A 77 -24.77 11.60 -13.63
C ALA A 77 -25.53 12.58 -14.54
N GLY A 78 -24.80 13.26 -15.43
CA GLY A 78 -25.35 14.30 -16.31
C GLY A 78 -26.36 13.75 -17.33
N PHE A 79 -26.12 12.57 -17.88
CA PHE A 79 -26.99 11.96 -18.89
C PHE A 79 -28.06 11.01 -18.31
N LEU A 80 -28.14 10.82 -17.00
CA LEU A 80 -29.15 9.94 -16.40
C LEU A 80 -30.57 10.47 -16.63
N MET A 81 -30.78 11.76 -16.41
CA MET A 81 -32.09 12.40 -16.64
C MET A 81 -32.42 12.45 -18.14
N PHE A 82 -31.39 12.64 -18.98
CA PHE A 82 -31.51 12.53 -20.42
C PHE A 82 -32.02 11.15 -20.85
N GLY A 83 -31.44 10.09 -20.30
CA GLY A 83 -31.74 8.73 -20.73
C GLY A 83 -33.18 8.29 -20.50
N GLY A 84 -33.83 8.78 -19.43
CA GLY A 84 -35.25 8.52 -19.19
C GLY A 84 -36.14 9.11 -20.29
N ARG A 85 -35.89 10.37 -20.67
CA ARG A 85 -36.66 11.07 -21.72
C ARG A 85 -36.31 10.57 -23.12
N ALA A 86 -35.06 10.20 -23.37
CA ALA A 86 -34.63 9.59 -24.63
C ALA A 86 -35.36 8.25 -24.87
N ALA A 87 -35.51 7.42 -23.84
CA ALA A 87 -36.26 6.16 -23.92
C ALA A 87 -37.74 6.38 -24.27
N ASP A 88 -38.35 7.43 -23.71
CA ASP A 88 -39.74 7.79 -23.99
C ASP A 88 -39.91 8.35 -25.42
N HIS A 89 -38.91 9.05 -25.95
CA HIS A 89 -38.98 9.67 -27.29
C HIS A 89 -38.59 8.72 -28.44
N PHE A 90 -37.46 8.01 -28.32
CA PHE A 90 -36.90 7.15 -29.38
C PHE A 90 -37.41 5.70 -29.31
N GLY A 91 -38.11 5.35 -28.24
CA GLY A 91 -38.63 4.01 -27.99
C GLY A 91 -37.76 3.22 -27.01
N GLN A 92 -38.39 2.58 -26.03
CA GLN A 92 -37.72 1.92 -24.91
C GLN A 92 -36.81 0.77 -25.35
N ARG A 93 -37.24 -0.04 -26.34
CA ARG A 93 -36.42 -1.18 -26.80
C ARG A 93 -35.19 -0.72 -27.56
N ARG A 94 -35.36 0.18 -28.53
CA ARG A 94 -34.25 0.72 -29.34
C ARG A 94 -33.22 1.41 -28.47
N THR A 95 -33.66 2.25 -27.54
CA THR A 95 -32.77 3.00 -26.66
C THR A 95 -32.01 2.07 -25.71
N PHE A 96 -32.68 1.06 -25.12
CA PHE A 96 -32.02 0.11 -24.22
C PHE A 96 -30.96 -0.76 -24.93
N VAL A 97 -31.30 -1.29 -26.11
CA VAL A 97 -30.36 -2.12 -26.90
C VAL A 97 -29.19 -1.28 -27.42
N ALA A 98 -29.45 -0.05 -27.88
CA ALA A 98 -28.38 0.85 -28.31
C ALA A 98 -27.46 1.23 -27.15
N ALA A 99 -28.00 1.44 -25.95
CA ALA A 99 -27.21 1.73 -24.76
C ALA A 99 -26.32 0.54 -24.36
N LEU A 100 -26.85 -0.69 -24.39
CA LEU A 100 -26.06 -1.91 -24.17
C LEU A 100 -24.93 -2.08 -25.19
N ALA A 101 -25.23 -1.89 -26.47
CA ALA A 101 -24.22 -1.97 -27.53
C ALA A 101 -23.14 -0.90 -27.36
N LEU A 102 -23.52 0.34 -27.06
CA LEU A 102 -22.59 1.44 -26.81
C LEU A 102 -21.72 1.17 -25.59
N PHE A 103 -22.30 0.64 -24.50
CA PHE A 103 -21.55 0.26 -23.30
C PHE A 103 -20.52 -0.83 -23.60
N GLY A 104 -20.91 -1.88 -24.35
CA GLY A 104 -20.02 -2.96 -24.77
C GLY A 104 -18.88 -2.47 -25.66
N LEU A 105 -19.17 -1.62 -26.65
CA LEU A 105 -18.16 -1.05 -27.54
C LEU A 105 -17.20 -0.11 -26.80
N ALA A 106 -17.71 0.73 -25.90
CA ALA A 106 -16.88 1.60 -25.08
C ALA A 106 -16.01 0.80 -24.10
N SER A 107 -16.56 -0.28 -23.52
CA SER A 107 -15.77 -1.21 -22.68
C SER A 107 -14.67 -1.91 -23.47
N LEU A 108 -14.95 -2.31 -24.72
CA LEU A 108 -13.96 -2.89 -25.63
C LEU A 108 -12.85 -1.87 -25.91
N ALA A 109 -13.22 -0.64 -26.30
CA ALA A 109 -12.27 0.43 -26.60
C ALA A 109 -11.38 0.76 -25.39
N GLY A 110 -11.95 0.84 -24.18
CA GLY A 110 -11.18 1.06 -22.95
C GLY A 110 -10.27 -0.12 -22.61
N GLY A 111 -10.73 -1.36 -22.79
CA GLY A 111 -9.96 -2.57 -22.52
C GLY A 111 -8.76 -2.76 -23.46
N ILE A 112 -8.83 -2.24 -24.69
CA ILE A 112 -7.72 -2.27 -25.66
C ILE A 112 -6.96 -0.92 -25.74
N ALA A 113 -7.23 0.01 -24.83
CA ALA A 113 -6.66 1.35 -24.89
C ALA A 113 -5.12 1.31 -24.84
N PRO A 114 -4.42 1.95 -25.81
CA PRO A 114 -2.96 2.04 -25.80
C PRO A 114 -2.45 3.24 -25.00
N ASP A 115 -3.31 4.23 -24.74
CA ASP A 115 -2.98 5.49 -24.08
C ASP A 115 -4.09 5.98 -23.13
N GLN A 116 -3.76 7.00 -22.34
CA GLN A 116 -4.64 7.59 -21.33
C GLN A 116 -5.88 8.23 -21.93
N GLY A 117 -5.73 8.92 -23.07
CA GLY A 117 -6.80 9.68 -23.71
C GLY A 117 -7.92 8.77 -24.20
N LEU A 118 -7.57 7.66 -24.87
CA LEU A 118 -8.57 6.70 -25.32
C LEU A 118 -9.28 6.03 -24.14
N LEU A 119 -8.57 5.70 -23.05
CA LEU A 119 -9.21 5.13 -21.86
C LEU A 119 -10.20 6.12 -21.23
N ILE A 120 -9.80 7.36 -20.96
CA ILE A 120 -10.68 8.39 -20.38
C ILE A 120 -11.90 8.62 -21.28
N GLY A 121 -11.68 8.75 -22.60
CA GLY A 121 -12.76 8.91 -23.58
C GLY A 121 -13.73 7.72 -23.57
N ALA A 122 -13.20 6.49 -23.53
CA ALA A 122 -14.00 5.28 -23.40
C ALA A 122 -14.81 5.27 -22.09
N ARG A 123 -14.22 5.67 -20.96
CA ARG A 123 -14.91 5.79 -19.67
C ARG A 123 -16.04 6.83 -19.72
N ALA A 124 -15.83 7.97 -20.36
CA ALA A 124 -16.86 8.98 -20.56
C ALA A 124 -18.05 8.43 -21.36
N VAL A 125 -17.79 7.72 -22.46
CA VAL A 125 -18.83 7.09 -23.28
C VAL A 125 -19.53 5.94 -22.53
N GLN A 126 -18.79 5.14 -21.76
CA GLN A 126 -19.36 4.11 -20.90
C GLN A 126 -20.30 4.71 -19.85
N GLY A 127 -19.95 5.84 -19.24
CA GLY A 127 -20.81 6.51 -18.26
C GLY A 127 -22.13 6.99 -18.88
N LEU A 128 -22.08 7.61 -20.08
CA LEU A 128 -23.26 7.97 -20.86
C LEU A 128 -24.14 6.73 -21.17
N ALA A 129 -23.53 5.67 -21.68
CA ALA A 129 -24.23 4.43 -22.00
C ALA A 129 -24.86 3.79 -20.75
N GLY A 130 -24.12 3.79 -19.63
CA GLY A 130 -24.59 3.32 -18.34
C GLY A 130 -25.78 4.12 -17.83
N ALA A 131 -25.78 5.44 -18.03
CA ALA A 131 -26.89 6.32 -17.67
C ALA A 131 -28.17 5.93 -18.43
N LEU A 132 -28.04 5.73 -19.74
CA LEU A 132 -29.12 5.28 -20.61
C LEU A 132 -29.61 3.89 -20.20
N MET A 133 -28.71 2.94 -19.93
CA MET A 133 -29.05 1.59 -19.47
C MET A 133 -29.82 1.60 -18.15
N ALA A 134 -29.35 2.36 -17.16
CA ALA A 134 -29.97 2.47 -15.85
C ALA A 134 -31.37 3.10 -15.94
N ALA A 135 -31.50 4.20 -16.70
CA ALA A 135 -32.79 4.87 -16.89
C ALA A 135 -33.78 3.99 -17.67
N CYS A 136 -33.35 3.39 -18.78
CA CYS A 136 -34.19 2.53 -19.61
C CYS A 136 -34.62 1.27 -18.86
N SER A 137 -33.73 0.60 -18.13
CA SER A 137 -34.06 -0.64 -17.40
C SER A 137 -35.15 -0.42 -16.35
N LEU A 138 -35.07 0.69 -15.60
CA LEU A 138 -36.10 1.03 -14.63
C LEU A 138 -37.43 1.42 -15.31
N ALA A 139 -37.38 2.16 -16.43
CA ALA A 139 -38.55 2.51 -17.22
C ALA A 139 -39.25 1.26 -17.81
N ILE A 140 -38.47 0.30 -18.31
CA ILE A 140 -38.97 -0.97 -18.84
C ILE A 140 -39.64 -1.79 -17.73
N ILE A 141 -39.02 -1.89 -16.54
CA ILE A 141 -39.61 -2.59 -15.39
C ILE A 141 -40.92 -1.93 -14.95
N THR A 142 -40.93 -0.62 -14.79
CA THR A 142 -42.13 0.12 -14.34
C THR A 142 -43.27 0.08 -15.35
N ALA A 143 -42.97 0.00 -16.64
CA ALA A 143 -43.96 -0.14 -17.70
C ALA A 143 -44.48 -1.58 -17.89
N SER A 144 -43.65 -2.58 -17.62
CA SER A 144 -43.96 -3.98 -17.93
C SER A 144 -44.66 -4.73 -16.80
N PHE A 145 -44.44 -4.34 -15.55
CA PHE A 145 -45.06 -4.98 -14.38
C PHE A 145 -46.29 -4.20 -13.88
N GLU A 146 -47.33 -4.93 -13.47
CA GLU A 146 -48.53 -4.31 -12.88
C GLU A 146 -48.25 -3.63 -11.55
N ARG A 147 -48.91 -2.49 -11.30
CA ARG A 147 -48.81 -1.73 -10.05
C ARG A 147 -49.25 -2.63 -8.89
N GLY A 148 -48.39 -2.81 -7.90
CA GLY A 148 -48.65 -3.68 -6.75
C GLY A 148 -47.43 -4.51 -6.33
N PRO A 149 -47.64 -5.66 -5.65
CA PRO A 149 -46.55 -6.47 -5.10
C PRO A 149 -45.53 -6.97 -6.14
N LYS A 150 -45.98 -7.29 -7.37
CA LYS A 150 -45.11 -7.79 -8.45
C LYS A 150 -44.11 -6.73 -8.92
N LEU A 151 -44.56 -5.50 -9.17
CA LEU A 151 -43.69 -4.36 -9.52
C LEU A 151 -42.72 -4.01 -8.39
N ASN A 152 -43.20 -3.97 -7.15
CA ASN A 152 -42.34 -3.70 -5.98
C ASN A 152 -41.23 -4.76 -5.84
N ARG A 153 -41.55 -6.04 -6.09
CA ARG A 153 -40.56 -7.13 -6.12
C ARG A 153 -39.56 -6.96 -7.26
N ALA A 154 -40.01 -6.61 -8.46
CA ALA A 154 -39.15 -6.40 -9.62
C ALA A 154 -38.16 -5.23 -9.40
N ILE A 155 -38.66 -4.07 -8.93
CA ILE A 155 -37.82 -2.92 -8.54
C ILE A 155 -36.87 -3.31 -7.41
N GLY A 156 -37.33 -4.11 -6.44
CA GLY A 156 -36.48 -4.61 -5.35
C GLY A 156 -35.31 -5.46 -5.83
N ILE A 157 -35.54 -6.38 -6.77
CA ILE A 157 -34.49 -7.25 -7.36
C ILE A 157 -33.51 -6.39 -8.19
N TRP A 158 -34.03 -5.48 -9.01
CA TRP A 158 -33.22 -4.55 -9.78
C TRP A 158 -32.37 -3.65 -8.86
N ALA A 159 -32.95 -3.13 -7.79
CA ALA A 159 -32.24 -2.31 -6.81
C ALA A 159 -31.15 -3.11 -6.08
N ALA A 160 -31.39 -4.40 -5.80
CA ALA A 160 -30.41 -5.29 -5.19
C ALA A 160 -29.16 -5.49 -6.06
N MET A 161 -29.27 -5.36 -7.39
CA MET A 161 -28.11 -5.42 -8.29
C MET A 161 -27.10 -4.30 -8.03
N ASN A 162 -27.52 -3.16 -7.48
CA ASN A 162 -26.58 -2.11 -7.06
C ASN A 162 -25.65 -2.59 -5.94
N GLY A 163 -26.19 -3.27 -4.93
CA GLY A 163 -25.39 -3.83 -3.85
C GLY A 163 -24.47 -4.95 -4.35
N LEU A 164 -25.02 -5.85 -5.18
CA LEU A 164 -24.29 -7.01 -5.71
C LEU A 164 -23.16 -6.62 -6.68
N GLY A 165 -23.40 -5.65 -7.57
CA GLY A 165 -22.36 -5.13 -8.49
C GLY A 165 -21.23 -4.48 -7.73
N GLY A 166 -21.54 -3.74 -6.66
CA GLY A 166 -20.54 -3.15 -5.77
C GLY A 166 -19.58 -4.19 -5.20
N SER A 167 -20.10 -5.24 -4.53
CA SER A 167 -19.26 -6.32 -3.96
C SER A 167 -18.49 -7.07 -5.02
N ALA A 168 -19.24 -7.50 -6.05
CA ALA A 168 -18.69 -8.35 -7.08
C ALA A 168 -17.53 -7.62 -7.78
N GLY A 169 -17.65 -6.32 -8.02
CA GLY A 169 -16.59 -5.58 -8.70
C GLY A 169 -15.34 -5.43 -7.85
N VAL A 170 -15.45 -5.19 -6.54
CA VAL A 170 -14.24 -5.13 -5.71
C VAL A 170 -13.52 -6.48 -5.68
N LEU A 171 -14.26 -7.59 -5.50
CA LEU A 171 -13.66 -8.92 -5.46
C LEU A 171 -13.13 -9.38 -6.82
N LEU A 172 -13.97 -9.32 -7.86
CA LEU A 172 -13.60 -9.71 -9.22
C LEU A 172 -12.52 -8.79 -9.78
N GLY A 173 -12.53 -7.51 -9.42
CA GLY A 173 -11.51 -6.55 -9.83
C GLY A 173 -10.14 -6.94 -9.30
N GLY A 174 -10.06 -7.32 -8.01
CA GLY A 174 -8.82 -7.85 -7.42
C GLY A 174 -8.36 -9.13 -8.13
N VAL A 175 -9.25 -10.12 -8.27
CA VAL A 175 -8.94 -11.40 -8.92
C VAL A 175 -8.51 -11.23 -10.38
N ILE A 176 -9.26 -10.46 -11.18
CA ILE A 176 -9.00 -10.27 -12.61
C ILE A 176 -7.72 -9.46 -12.84
N THR A 177 -7.49 -8.43 -12.03
CA THR A 177 -6.30 -7.59 -12.16
C THR A 177 -5.04 -8.37 -11.82
N GLU A 178 -5.09 -9.20 -10.77
CA GLU A 178 -3.94 -9.99 -10.31
C GLU A 178 -3.71 -11.24 -11.19
N ALA A 179 -4.76 -11.98 -11.56
CA ALA A 179 -4.62 -13.24 -12.28
C ALA A 179 -4.50 -13.10 -13.80
N LEU A 180 -4.95 -11.98 -14.37
CA LEU A 180 -4.93 -11.73 -15.81
C LEU A 180 -4.26 -10.40 -16.13
N SER A 181 -5.04 -9.32 -16.12
CA SER A 181 -4.60 -7.96 -16.40
C SER A 181 -5.74 -7.00 -16.11
N TRP A 182 -5.43 -5.77 -15.73
CA TRP A 182 -6.42 -4.70 -15.59
C TRP A 182 -7.29 -4.51 -16.85
N ARG A 183 -6.78 -4.85 -18.05
CA ARG A 183 -7.56 -4.74 -19.31
C ARG A 183 -8.84 -5.57 -19.28
N TRP A 184 -8.77 -6.76 -18.66
CA TRP A 184 -9.91 -7.67 -18.56
C TRP A 184 -11.04 -7.18 -17.66
N VAL A 185 -10.75 -6.21 -16.79
CA VAL A 185 -11.74 -5.51 -15.99
C VAL A 185 -12.77 -4.80 -16.87
N LEU A 186 -12.35 -4.33 -18.05
CA LEU A 186 -13.24 -3.73 -19.05
C LEU A 186 -13.70 -4.76 -20.09
N LEU A 187 -12.82 -5.67 -20.52
CA LEU A 187 -13.12 -6.68 -21.57
C LEU A 187 -14.11 -7.78 -21.12
N ILE A 188 -14.46 -7.86 -19.83
CA ILE A 188 -15.54 -8.72 -19.35
C ILE A 188 -16.93 -8.21 -19.80
N ASN A 189 -17.09 -6.90 -20.00
CA ASN A 189 -18.38 -6.30 -20.34
C ASN A 189 -18.85 -6.56 -21.78
N PRO A 190 -18.00 -6.46 -22.84
CA PRO A 190 -18.42 -6.70 -24.22
C PRO A 190 -19.23 -7.99 -24.47
N PRO A 191 -18.79 -9.20 -24.03
CA PRO A 191 -19.57 -10.42 -24.26
C PRO A 191 -20.91 -10.39 -23.52
N ILE A 192 -20.95 -9.85 -22.30
CA ILE A 192 -22.18 -9.74 -21.51
C ILE A 192 -23.14 -8.72 -22.14
N ALA A 193 -22.62 -7.58 -22.59
CA ALA A 193 -23.37 -6.54 -23.28
C ALA A 193 -24.03 -7.07 -24.56
N ALA A 194 -23.28 -7.83 -25.36
CA ALA A 194 -23.79 -8.45 -26.58
C ALA A 194 -24.93 -9.44 -26.28
N ALA A 195 -24.72 -10.34 -25.30
CA ALA A 195 -25.75 -11.29 -24.88
C ALA A 195 -27.01 -10.59 -24.35
N ALA A 196 -26.84 -9.58 -23.48
CA ALA A 196 -27.93 -8.79 -22.94
C ALA A 196 -28.64 -7.96 -24.02
N ALA A 197 -27.94 -7.44 -25.03
CA ALA A 197 -28.53 -6.73 -26.15
C ALA A 197 -29.42 -7.65 -27.01
N LEU A 198 -28.95 -8.87 -27.30
CA LEU A 198 -29.70 -9.89 -28.04
C LEU A 198 -30.99 -10.29 -27.30
N VAL A 199 -30.86 -10.61 -26.01
CA VAL A 199 -32.00 -10.96 -25.15
C VAL A 199 -32.95 -9.75 -25.05
N GLY A 200 -32.43 -8.57 -24.74
CA GLY A 200 -33.19 -7.32 -24.63
C GLY A 200 -33.99 -7.01 -25.90
N TYR A 201 -33.40 -7.20 -27.07
CA TYR A 201 -34.09 -7.02 -28.35
C TYR A 201 -35.26 -8.00 -28.54
N ALA A 202 -35.11 -9.24 -28.07
CA ALA A 202 -36.12 -10.28 -28.18
C ALA A 202 -37.27 -10.13 -27.17
N VAL A 203 -36.99 -9.71 -25.92
CA VAL A 203 -37.99 -9.70 -24.83
C VAL A 203 -38.58 -8.33 -24.50
N VAL A 204 -37.90 -7.23 -24.81
CA VAL A 204 -38.45 -5.87 -24.59
C VAL A 204 -39.38 -5.55 -25.77
N ARG A 205 -40.61 -5.13 -25.49
CA ARG A 205 -41.57 -4.73 -26.54
C ARG A 205 -41.46 -3.24 -26.81
N GLU A 206 -41.49 -2.88 -28.09
CA GLU A 206 -41.57 -1.48 -28.52
C GLU A 206 -42.99 -0.93 -28.26
N ARG A 207 -43.10 0.24 -27.63
CA ARG A 207 -44.40 0.88 -27.38
C ARG A 207 -44.66 1.97 -28.45
N ARG A 208 -45.84 1.94 -29.09
CA ARG A 208 -46.29 3.01 -30.00
C ARG A 208 -46.83 4.21 -29.20
N ARG A 209 -46.47 5.42 -29.68
CA ARG A 209 -46.75 6.76 -29.11
C ARG A 209 -48.25 7.02 -28.84
N GLY A 210 -48.54 7.67 -27.70
CA GLY A 210 -49.67 8.59 -27.57
C GLY A 210 -49.26 10.00 -28.04
N SER A 211 -50.22 10.84 -28.45
CA SER A 211 -50.06 12.06 -29.25
C SER A 211 -49.27 13.23 -28.62
N ASP A 212 -48.91 13.19 -27.35
CA ASP A 212 -48.42 14.37 -26.63
C ASP A 212 -46.91 14.28 -26.37
N ALA A 213 -46.10 14.38 -27.44
CA ALA A 213 -44.65 14.46 -27.30
C ALA A 213 -44.25 15.87 -26.81
N GLU A 214 -44.11 16.04 -25.49
CA GLU A 214 -43.49 17.24 -24.93
C GLU A 214 -42.05 17.41 -25.46
N SER A 215 -41.66 18.67 -25.67
CA SER A 215 -40.34 19.10 -26.14
C SER A 215 -39.20 18.61 -25.24
N PHE A 216 -38.01 18.42 -25.79
CA PHE A 216 -36.83 17.91 -25.08
C PHE A 216 -35.82 19.03 -24.79
N ASP A 217 -35.47 19.26 -23.51
CA ASP A 217 -34.45 20.26 -23.12
C ASP A 217 -33.02 19.71 -23.27
N LEU A 218 -32.55 19.64 -24.51
CA LEU A 218 -31.17 19.25 -24.82
C LEU A 218 -30.16 20.25 -24.25
N ALA A 219 -30.49 21.54 -24.28
CA ALA A 219 -29.60 22.61 -23.85
C ALA A 219 -29.32 22.54 -22.34
N GLY A 220 -30.36 22.33 -21.53
CA GLY A 220 -30.24 22.11 -20.10
C GLY A 220 -29.39 20.87 -19.77
N ALA A 221 -29.63 19.76 -20.46
CA ALA A 221 -28.87 18.52 -20.24
C ALA A 221 -27.38 18.68 -20.55
N LEU A 222 -27.04 19.35 -21.65
CA LEU A 222 -25.66 19.64 -22.03
C LEU A 222 -24.99 20.59 -21.04
N MET A 223 -25.67 21.65 -20.61
CA MET A 223 -25.11 22.63 -19.65
C MET A 223 -24.87 22.01 -18.28
N LEU A 224 -25.78 21.16 -17.78
CA LEU A 224 -25.59 20.43 -16.54
C LEU A 224 -24.37 19.50 -16.61
N THR A 225 -24.29 18.71 -17.69
CA THR A 225 -23.23 17.72 -17.86
C THR A 225 -21.86 18.39 -18.05
N LEU A 226 -21.75 19.31 -19.01
CA LEU A 226 -20.49 20.00 -19.29
C LEU A 226 -20.06 20.89 -18.12
N GLY A 227 -21.00 21.57 -17.45
CA GLY A 227 -20.69 22.38 -16.27
C GLY A 227 -20.09 21.54 -15.13
N GLN A 228 -20.59 20.32 -14.92
CA GLN A 228 -20.00 19.39 -13.95
C GLN A 228 -18.62 18.90 -14.36
N ILE A 229 -18.42 18.52 -15.63
CA ILE A 229 -17.12 18.08 -16.15
C ILE A 229 -16.08 19.17 -15.96
N VAL A 230 -16.39 20.40 -16.38
CA VAL A 230 -15.47 21.54 -16.34
C VAL A 230 -15.18 21.97 -14.89
N LEU A 231 -16.18 21.90 -14.00
CA LEU A 231 -15.98 22.19 -12.58
C LEU A 231 -15.07 21.17 -11.90
N VAL A 232 -15.34 19.87 -12.08
CA VAL A 232 -14.48 18.81 -11.54
C VAL A 232 -13.07 18.95 -12.13
N TYR A 233 -12.96 19.29 -13.42
CA TYR A 233 -11.67 19.52 -14.06
C TYR A 233 -10.86 20.61 -13.37
N GLY A 234 -11.48 21.75 -13.09
CA GLY A 234 -10.81 22.82 -12.37
C GLY A 234 -10.40 22.46 -10.94
N VAL A 235 -11.19 21.65 -10.23
CA VAL A 235 -10.84 21.17 -8.87
C VAL A 235 -9.66 20.19 -8.90
N VAL A 236 -9.64 19.27 -9.86
CA VAL A 236 -8.51 18.35 -10.06
C VAL A 236 -7.25 19.13 -10.43
N GLU A 237 -7.36 20.11 -11.35
CA GLU A 237 -6.27 21.01 -11.71
C GLU A 237 -5.79 21.87 -10.53
N ALA A 238 -6.69 22.29 -9.62
CA ALA A 238 -6.31 22.97 -8.37
C ALA A 238 -5.42 22.08 -7.50
N GLY A 239 -5.76 20.80 -7.44
CA GLY A 239 -4.98 19.77 -6.78
C GLY A 239 -3.71 19.36 -7.50
N LEU A 240 -3.46 19.85 -8.73
CA LEU A 240 -2.34 19.52 -9.62
C LEU A 240 -1.40 20.67 -9.94
N LYS A 241 -1.87 21.91 -9.84
CA LYS A 241 -1.10 23.09 -10.22
C LYS A 241 -1.16 24.17 -9.15
N GLY A 242 -2.04 24.02 -8.16
CA GLY A 242 -2.31 25.01 -7.13
C GLY A 242 -3.65 25.71 -7.35
N TRP A 243 -4.34 26.00 -6.24
CA TRP A 243 -5.65 26.67 -6.21
C TRP A 243 -5.64 28.12 -6.74
N ASP A 244 -4.47 28.74 -6.78
CA ASP A 244 -4.22 30.11 -7.23
C ASP A 244 -3.90 30.22 -8.72
N THR A 245 -3.77 29.09 -9.43
CA THR A 245 -3.43 29.10 -10.86
C THR A 245 -4.64 29.32 -11.75
N PHE A 246 -4.42 29.95 -12.92
CA PHE A 246 -5.46 30.11 -13.93
C PHE A 246 -5.96 28.76 -14.47
N ALA A 247 -5.08 27.75 -14.55
CA ALA A 247 -5.42 26.39 -14.96
C ALA A 247 -6.47 25.74 -14.04
N ALA A 248 -6.49 26.11 -12.76
CA ALA A 248 -7.50 25.68 -11.79
C ALA A 248 -8.74 26.60 -11.78
N LEU A 249 -8.51 27.91 -11.57
CA LEU A 249 -9.58 28.88 -11.38
C LEU A 249 -10.43 29.10 -12.63
N GLY A 250 -9.81 29.09 -13.82
CA GLY A 250 -10.51 29.29 -15.09
C GLY A 250 -11.62 28.27 -15.28
N PRO A 251 -11.33 26.96 -15.29
CA PRO A 251 -12.35 25.93 -15.38
C PRO A 251 -13.34 25.92 -14.21
N ILE A 252 -12.91 26.18 -12.96
CA ILE A 252 -13.86 26.29 -11.83
C ILE A 252 -14.92 27.35 -12.11
N VAL A 253 -14.49 28.56 -12.52
CA VAL A 253 -15.38 29.67 -12.81
C VAL A 253 -16.29 29.34 -14.01
N VAL A 254 -15.74 28.79 -15.09
CA VAL A 254 -16.51 28.40 -16.27
C VAL A 254 -17.55 27.33 -15.92
N GLY A 255 -17.16 26.30 -15.17
CA GLY A 255 -18.06 25.24 -14.72
C GLY A 255 -19.21 25.80 -13.87
N LEU A 256 -18.92 26.67 -12.89
CA LEU A 256 -19.92 27.36 -12.08
C LEU A 256 -20.86 28.23 -12.93
N LEU A 257 -20.33 28.95 -13.93
CA LEU A 257 -21.13 29.75 -14.85
C LEU A 257 -22.07 28.87 -15.69
N MET A 258 -21.59 27.74 -16.21
CA MET A 258 -22.41 26.79 -16.97
C MET A 258 -23.53 26.19 -16.13
N LEU A 259 -23.25 25.83 -14.87
CA LEU A 259 -24.27 25.37 -13.93
C LEU A 259 -25.28 26.48 -13.56
N GLY A 260 -24.81 27.73 -13.48
CA GLY A 260 -25.68 28.90 -13.33
C GLY A 260 -26.61 29.09 -14.53
N ILE A 261 -26.08 28.99 -15.74
CA ILE A 261 -26.83 29.06 -17.01
C ILE A 261 -27.87 27.93 -17.08
N PHE A 262 -27.50 26.70 -16.71
CA PHE A 262 -28.43 25.59 -16.57
C PHE A 262 -29.63 25.96 -15.67
N GLY A 263 -29.36 26.52 -14.49
CA GLY A 263 -30.42 26.99 -13.59
C GLY A 263 -31.33 28.05 -14.20
N VAL A 264 -30.78 28.96 -15.03
CA VAL A 264 -31.57 29.96 -15.75
C VAL A 264 -32.43 29.32 -16.85
N ILE A 265 -31.87 28.38 -17.63
CA ILE A 265 -32.59 27.65 -18.68
C ILE A 265 -33.79 26.91 -18.07
N GLU A 266 -33.54 26.13 -17.02
CA GLU A 266 -34.56 25.32 -16.33
C GLU A 266 -35.67 26.16 -15.69
N THR A 267 -35.36 27.37 -15.22
CA THR A 267 -36.35 28.20 -14.50
C THR A 267 -37.09 29.20 -15.38
N ARG A 268 -36.54 29.57 -16.55
CA ARG A 268 -37.07 30.67 -17.38
C ARG A 268 -37.28 30.32 -18.86
N VAL A 269 -36.56 29.33 -19.41
CA VAL A 269 -36.49 29.12 -20.87
C VAL A 269 -37.10 27.78 -21.29
N ALA A 270 -36.85 26.71 -20.54
CA ALA A 270 -37.29 25.37 -20.89
C ALA A 270 -38.82 25.23 -20.81
N SER A 271 -39.45 24.83 -21.92
CA SER A 271 -40.87 24.47 -21.97
C SER A 271 -41.17 23.14 -21.26
N ALA A 272 -40.16 22.27 -21.13
CA ALA A 272 -40.23 21.00 -20.41
C ALA A 272 -38.91 20.75 -19.62
N PRO A 273 -38.75 21.37 -18.44
CA PRO A 273 -37.51 21.32 -17.66
C PRO A 273 -37.10 19.89 -17.24
N LEU A 274 -35.78 19.64 -17.13
CA LEU A 274 -35.22 18.41 -16.55
C LEU A 274 -35.46 18.36 -15.04
N ILE A 275 -35.30 19.51 -14.37
CA ILE A 275 -35.53 19.68 -12.93
C ILE A 275 -36.52 20.82 -12.73
N PRO A 276 -37.79 20.54 -12.41
CA PRO A 276 -38.78 21.58 -12.17
C PRO A 276 -38.57 22.21 -10.79
N PHE A 277 -37.52 23.03 -10.63
CA PHE A 277 -37.08 23.62 -9.36
C PHE A 277 -38.19 24.36 -8.60
N ARG A 278 -39.12 24.99 -9.34
CA ARG A 278 -40.27 25.72 -8.79
C ARG A 278 -41.34 24.81 -8.20
N GLU A 279 -41.38 23.55 -8.63
CA GLU A 279 -42.38 22.57 -8.21
C GLU A 279 -41.90 21.63 -7.12
N LEU A 280 -40.59 21.61 -6.85
CA LEU A 280 -40.00 20.77 -5.80
C LEU A 280 -40.53 21.18 -4.42
N THR A 281 -41.13 20.21 -3.74
CA THR A 281 -41.60 20.39 -2.36
C THR A 281 -40.43 20.60 -1.40
N LYS A 282 -40.68 21.19 -0.22
CA LYS A 282 -39.66 21.33 0.83
C LYS A 282 -39.06 19.96 1.24
N PRO A 283 -39.85 18.88 1.47
CA PRO A 283 -39.31 17.58 1.81
C PRO A 283 -38.44 16.96 0.72
N LEU A 284 -38.82 17.10 -0.56
CA LEU A 284 -38.03 16.59 -1.68
C LEU A 284 -36.68 17.30 -1.79
N ARG A 285 -36.64 18.63 -1.62
CA ARG A 285 -35.37 19.38 -1.57
C ARG A 285 -34.48 18.95 -0.40
N ALA A 286 -35.06 18.78 0.79
CA ALA A 286 -34.32 18.31 1.95
C ALA A 286 -33.71 16.92 1.73
N ALA A 287 -34.48 15.98 1.18
CA ALA A 287 -34.00 14.63 0.88
C ALA A 287 -32.81 14.64 -0.10
N ASN A 288 -32.87 15.45 -1.16
CA ASN A 288 -31.78 15.56 -2.13
C ASN A 288 -30.52 16.20 -1.53
N ASN A 289 -30.65 17.24 -0.71
CA ASN A 289 -29.50 17.85 -0.02
C ASN A 289 -28.82 16.87 0.95
N ILE A 290 -29.60 16.08 1.70
CA ILE A 290 -29.07 15.02 2.58
C ILE A 290 -28.29 14.00 1.76
N VAL A 291 -28.85 13.56 0.62
CA VAL A 291 -28.19 12.60 -0.28
C VAL A 291 -26.89 13.15 -0.85
N LEU A 292 -26.89 14.40 -1.32
CA LEU A 292 -25.70 15.06 -1.85
C LEU A 292 -24.57 15.05 -0.81
N LEU A 293 -24.86 15.48 0.42
CA LEU A 293 -23.88 15.58 1.51
C LEU A 293 -23.28 14.22 1.90
N PHE A 294 -24.11 13.21 2.16
CA PHE A 294 -23.55 11.92 2.58
C PHE A 294 -22.84 11.20 1.41
N SER A 295 -23.27 11.43 0.17
CA SER A 295 -22.63 10.82 -1.00
C SER A 295 -21.24 11.40 -1.25
N ALA A 296 -21.04 12.69 -0.96
CA ALA A 296 -19.74 13.36 -1.01
C ALA A 296 -18.71 12.79 -0.02
N ALA A 297 -19.14 11.99 0.95
CA ALA A 297 -18.26 11.21 1.82
C ALA A 297 -18.20 9.72 1.40
N LEU A 298 -19.31 9.16 0.92
CA LEU A 298 -19.47 7.75 0.56
C LEU A 298 -18.44 7.27 -0.49
N PHE A 299 -18.28 8.02 -1.58
CA PHE A 299 -17.46 7.61 -2.72
C PHE A 299 -15.96 7.73 -2.39
N PRO A 300 -15.47 8.88 -1.90
CA PRO A 300 -14.08 8.99 -1.43
C PRO A 300 -13.73 7.98 -0.33
N MET A 301 -14.67 7.55 0.51
CA MET A 301 -14.38 6.52 1.52
C MET A 301 -13.78 5.26 0.91
N TRP A 302 -14.39 4.72 -0.17
CA TRP A 302 -13.90 3.49 -0.80
C TRP A 302 -12.54 3.71 -1.47
N PHE A 303 -12.38 4.84 -2.15
CA PHE A 303 -11.15 5.21 -2.85
C PHE A 303 -9.99 5.38 -1.87
N VAL A 304 -10.16 6.23 -0.85
CA VAL A 304 -9.16 6.49 0.19
C VAL A 304 -8.80 5.21 0.94
N SER A 305 -9.77 4.36 1.25
CA SER A 305 -9.51 3.09 1.93
C SER A 305 -8.68 2.14 1.07
N SER A 306 -8.94 2.10 -0.24
CA SER A 306 -8.15 1.29 -1.18
C SER A 306 -6.71 1.80 -1.28
N LEU A 307 -6.54 3.12 -1.45
CA LEU A 307 -5.22 3.73 -1.51
C LEU A 307 -4.44 3.51 -0.22
N TYR A 308 -5.04 3.70 0.95
CA TYR A 308 -4.37 3.42 2.22
C TYR A 308 -3.89 1.96 2.31
N MET A 309 -4.73 0.99 1.96
CA MET A 309 -4.35 -0.42 2.03
C MET A 309 -3.22 -0.78 1.06
N GLN A 310 -3.25 -0.25 -0.17
CA GLN A 310 -2.27 -0.61 -1.19
C GLN A 310 -0.99 0.22 -1.09
N GLN A 311 -1.11 1.53 -0.82
CA GLN A 311 0.02 2.47 -0.80
C GLN A 311 0.67 2.61 0.57
N VAL A 312 -0.08 2.53 1.68
CA VAL A 312 0.51 2.63 3.03
C VAL A 312 0.78 1.26 3.62
N LEU A 313 -0.17 0.32 3.50
CA LEU A 313 -0.02 -1.03 4.05
C LEU A 313 0.59 -2.05 3.08
N GLY A 314 0.81 -1.68 1.79
CA GLY A 314 1.44 -2.56 0.80
C GLY A 314 0.61 -3.78 0.40
N LEU A 315 -0.71 -3.79 0.65
CA LEU A 315 -1.56 -4.93 0.34
C LEU A 315 -1.78 -5.08 -1.17
N SER A 316 -1.80 -6.32 -1.67
CA SER A 316 -2.17 -6.59 -3.06
C SER A 316 -3.63 -6.20 -3.36
N PRO A 317 -4.00 -6.01 -4.64
CA PRO A 317 -5.39 -5.77 -5.05
C PRO A 317 -6.36 -6.85 -4.56
N LEU A 318 -5.98 -8.14 -4.61
CA LEU A 318 -6.79 -9.25 -4.08
C LEU A 318 -7.02 -9.12 -2.57
N HIS A 319 -5.95 -8.90 -1.79
CA HIS A 319 -6.05 -8.73 -0.34
C HIS A 319 -6.94 -7.52 0.03
N THR A 320 -6.79 -6.42 -0.69
CA THR A 320 -7.65 -5.23 -0.56
C THR A 320 -9.12 -5.57 -0.83
N GLY A 321 -9.39 -6.34 -1.90
CA GLY A 321 -10.74 -6.80 -2.21
C GLY A 321 -11.35 -7.71 -1.14
N LEU A 322 -10.56 -8.61 -0.55
CA LEU A 322 -10.97 -9.48 0.55
C LEU A 322 -11.32 -8.70 1.82
N ILE A 323 -10.58 -7.63 2.13
CA ILE A 323 -10.87 -6.75 3.28
C ILE A 323 -12.22 -6.03 3.12
N PHE A 324 -12.60 -5.66 1.90
CA PHE A 324 -13.89 -5.00 1.62
C PHE A 324 -15.08 -5.97 1.53
N LEU A 325 -14.85 -7.27 1.34
CA LEU A 325 -15.93 -8.25 1.16
C LEU A 325 -16.91 -8.29 2.35
N PRO A 326 -16.47 -8.34 3.63
CA PRO A 326 -17.38 -8.30 4.77
C PRO A 326 -18.25 -7.03 4.84
N MET A 327 -17.70 -5.88 4.43
CA MET A 327 -18.45 -4.62 4.36
C MET A 327 -19.60 -4.73 3.37
N THR A 328 -19.39 -5.38 2.23
CA THR A 328 -20.46 -5.52 1.25
C THR A 328 -21.53 -6.52 1.70
N VAL A 329 -21.14 -7.62 2.33
CA VAL A 329 -22.09 -8.55 2.96
C VAL A 329 -22.96 -7.80 3.98
N MET A 330 -22.35 -6.92 4.78
CA MET A 330 -23.07 -6.07 5.73
C MET A 330 -24.10 -5.17 5.03
N ILE A 331 -23.74 -4.52 3.91
CA ILE A 331 -24.68 -3.70 3.12
C ILE A 331 -25.87 -4.53 2.67
N MET A 332 -25.64 -5.71 2.09
CA MET A 332 -26.71 -6.59 1.60
C MET A 332 -27.67 -6.99 2.72
N VAL A 333 -27.12 -7.41 3.86
CA VAL A 333 -27.90 -7.86 5.02
C VAL A 333 -28.74 -6.71 5.58
N VAL A 334 -28.16 -5.53 5.74
CA VAL A 334 -28.86 -4.37 6.34
C VAL A 334 -29.87 -3.76 5.36
N ALA A 335 -29.52 -3.62 4.08
CA ALA A 335 -30.41 -3.06 3.04
C ALA A 335 -31.68 -3.90 2.88
N SER A 336 -31.59 -5.24 2.95
CA SER A 336 -32.74 -6.15 2.87
C SER A 336 -33.79 -5.91 3.98
N ARG A 337 -33.37 -5.30 5.10
CA ARG A 337 -34.23 -5.02 6.25
C ARG A 337 -34.64 -3.55 6.35
N ALA A 338 -33.95 -2.64 5.67
CA ALA A 338 -34.15 -1.20 5.79
C ALA A 338 -35.59 -0.75 5.51
N GLY A 339 -36.24 -1.28 4.46
CA GLY A 339 -37.63 -0.95 4.13
C GLY A 339 -38.63 -1.34 5.23
N LYS A 340 -38.44 -2.51 5.86
CA LYS A 340 -39.26 -2.95 7.01
C LYS A 340 -39.02 -2.10 8.26
N LEU A 341 -37.80 -1.60 8.46
CA LEU A 341 -37.50 -0.66 9.53
C LEU A 341 -38.20 0.69 9.29
N VAL A 342 -38.14 1.20 8.05
CA VAL A 342 -38.78 2.47 7.68
C VAL A 342 -40.29 2.41 7.87
N SER A 343 -40.94 1.31 7.49
CA SER A 343 -42.39 1.17 7.68
C SER A 343 -42.81 1.13 9.15
N ARG A 344 -41.93 0.69 10.06
CA ARG A 344 -42.20 0.61 11.51
C ARG A 344 -41.79 1.84 12.30
N LEU A 345 -40.69 2.48 11.92
CA LEU A 345 -40.02 3.54 12.71
C LEU A 345 -40.04 4.91 12.02
N GLY A 346 -40.42 4.97 10.75
CA GLY A 346 -40.39 6.16 9.92
C GLY A 346 -39.01 6.45 9.32
N VAL A 347 -39.00 7.21 8.22
CA VAL A 347 -37.78 7.54 7.46
C VAL A 347 -36.77 8.29 8.31
N ARG A 348 -37.22 9.30 9.06
CA ARG A 348 -36.37 10.17 9.89
C ARG A 348 -35.50 9.39 10.88
N ALA A 349 -36.08 8.40 11.57
CA ALA A 349 -35.35 7.63 12.59
C ALA A 349 -34.31 6.70 11.95
N VAL A 350 -34.68 5.99 10.88
CA VAL A 350 -33.80 5.01 10.22
C VAL A 350 -32.66 5.71 9.48
N LEU A 351 -32.98 6.77 8.72
CA LEU A 351 -31.97 7.58 8.02
C LEU A 351 -31.02 8.26 9.00
N GLY A 352 -31.55 8.88 10.06
CA GLY A 352 -30.74 9.53 11.08
C GLY A 352 -29.80 8.56 11.79
N ALA A 353 -30.28 7.37 12.14
CA ALA A 353 -29.43 6.31 12.72
C ALA A 353 -28.34 5.86 11.73
N GLY A 354 -28.68 5.65 10.45
CA GLY A 354 -27.72 5.28 9.42
C GLY A 354 -26.61 6.32 9.24
N LEU A 355 -26.96 7.60 9.19
CA LEU A 355 -25.99 8.69 9.06
C LEU A 355 -25.12 8.86 10.31
N LEU A 356 -25.64 8.62 11.52
CA LEU A 356 -24.83 8.60 12.75
C LEU A 356 -23.85 7.42 12.78
N MET A 357 -24.28 6.23 12.33
CA MET A 357 -23.39 5.08 12.16
C MET A 357 -22.29 5.36 11.14
N MET A 358 -22.65 5.96 10.01
CA MET A 358 -21.70 6.30 8.96
C MET A 358 -20.72 7.39 9.40
N THR A 359 -21.18 8.43 10.11
CA THR A 359 -20.33 9.46 10.73
C THR A 359 -19.33 8.82 11.71
N THR A 360 -19.82 7.99 12.62
CA THR A 360 -18.97 7.33 13.62
C THR A 360 -17.97 6.39 12.96
N GLY A 361 -18.41 5.61 11.96
CA GLY A 361 -17.53 4.72 11.19
C GLY A 361 -16.42 5.49 10.47
N MET A 362 -16.73 6.66 9.87
CA MET A 362 -15.72 7.54 9.26
C MET A 362 -14.73 8.12 10.28
N LEU A 363 -15.19 8.52 11.47
CA LEU A 363 -14.29 8.95 12.56
C LEU A 363 -13.40 7.80 13.06
N LEU A 364 -13.90 6.56 13.04
CA LEU A 364 -13.11 5.39 13.39
C LEU A 364 -12.11 5.02 12.29
N LEU A 365 -12.48 5.16 11.01
CA LEU A 365 -11.57 5.03 9.86
C LEU A 365 -10.44 6.07 9.92
N ALA A 366 -10.70 7.29 10.43
CA ALA A 366 -9.65 8.29 10.62
C ALA A 366 -8.53 7.86 11.61
N LYS A 367 -8.74 6.78 12.39
CA LYS A 367 -7.71 6.19 13.26
C LYS A 367 -6.71 5.27 12.54
N ILE A 368 -6.68 5.27 11.21
CA ILE A 368 -5.60 4.63 10.44
C ILE A 368 -4.21 5.12 10.86
N GLY A 369 -3.18 4.30 10.66
CA GLY A 369 -1.80 4.57 11.07
C GLY A 369 -0.79 4.05 10.04
N ALA A 370 0.41 4.63 10.01
CA ALA A 370 1.48 4.19 9.10
C ALA A 370 1.89 2.72 9.29
N SER A 371 1.74 2.19 10.51
CA SER A 371 1.88 0.78 10.85
C SER A 371 0.58 0.30 11.50
N GLY A 372 -0.21 -0.54 10.83
CA GLY A 372 -1.50 -0.97 11.37
C GLY A 372 -2.15 -2.12 10.60
N SER A 373 -3.17 -2.72 11.21
CA SER A 373 -3.94 -3.80 10.58
C SER A 373 -5.10 -3.25 9.74
N ALA A 374 -5.20 -3.66 8.47
CA ALA A 374 -6.35 -3.36 7.62
C ALA A 374 -7.67 -3.91 8.22
N VAL A 375 -7.62 -5.05 8.92
CA VAL A 375 -8.78 -5.62 9.62
C VAL A 375 -9.27 -4.68 10.73
N VAL A 376 -8.36 -4.17 11.55
CA VAL A 376 -8.70 -3.33 12.71
C VAL A 376 -9.10 -1.92 12.29
N HIS A 377 -8.34 -1.31 11.39
CA HIS A 377 -8.49 0.11 11.09
C HIS A 377 -9.37 0.38 9.87
N VAL A 378 -9.62 -0.61 9.01
CA VAL A 378 -10.47 -0.47 7.82
C VAL A 378 -11.70 -1.36 7.91
N MET A 379 -11.54 -2.70 8.01
CA MET A 379 -12.67 -3.63 7.94
C MET A 379 -13.68 -3.42 9.08
N ILE A 380 -13.22 -3.40 10.33
CA ILE A 380 -14.10 -3.28 11.50
C ILE A 380 -14.85 -1.93 11.50
N PRO A 381 -14.19 -0.75 11.44
CA PRO A 381 -14.87 0.52 11.25
C PRO A 381 -15.76 0.55 10.01
N GLY A 382 -15.27 -0.07 8.93
CA GLY A 382 -15.95 -0.22 7.67
C GLY A 382 -17.28 -0.96 7.77
N LEU A 383 -17.40 -2.00 8.60
CA LEU A 383 -18.67 -2.70 8.84
C LEU A 383 -19.74 -1.75 9.42
N LEU A 384 -19.35 -0.86 10.35
CA LEU A 384 -20.24 0.15 10.90
C LEU A 384 -20.64 1.17 9.83
N THR A 385 -19.67 1.66 9.06
CA THR A 385 -19.90 2.57 7.95
C THR A 385 -20.85 1.95 6.93
N ALA A 386 -20.61 0.69 6.55
CA ALA A 386 -21.38 -0.09 5.58
C ALA A 386 -22.82 -0.33 6.02
N ALA A 387 -23.05 -0.63 7.30
CA ALA A 387 -24.39 -0.67 7.87
C ALA A 387 -25.08 0.70 7.80
N GLY A 388 -24.34 1.78 8.10
CA GLY A 388 -24.82 3.16 7.97
C GLY A 388 -25.21 3.54 6.54
N ILE A 389 -24.40 3.14 5.55
CA ILE A 389 -24.65 3.33 4.12
C ILE A 389 -25.99 2.68 3.73
N ALA A 390 -26.17 1.41 4.09
CA ALA A 390 -27.39 0.66 3.78
C ALA A 390 -28.65 1.28 4.43
N MET A 391 -28.53 1.77 5.67
CA MET A 391 -29.59 2.49 6.38
C MET A 391 -29.79 3.94 5.92
N SER A 392 -28.96 4.44 5.01
CA SER A 392 -29.10 5.79 4.45
C SER A 392 -29.68 5.77 3.03
N ILE A 393 -29.23 4.84 2.18
CA ILE A 393 -29.65 4.76 0.77
C ILE A 393 -31.15 4.47 0.63
N VAL A 394 -31.66 3.42 1.28
CA VAL A 394 -33.07 3.02 1.13
C VAL A 394 -34.02 4.09 1.71
N PRO A 395 -33.81 4.58 2.95
CA PRO A 395 -34.74 5.56 3.53
C PRO A 395 -34.68 6.92 2.83
N SER A 396 -33.53 7.36 2.32
CA SER A 396 -33.44 8.63 1.58
C SER A 396 -34.23 8.59 0.26
N THR A 397 -34.21 7.46 -0.47
CA THR A 397 -35.08 7.26 -1.63
C THR A 397 -36.56 7.28 -1.25
N ILE A 398 -36.94 6.66 -0.12
CA ILE A 398 -38.33 6.70 0.39
C ILE A 398 -38.74 8.13 0.79
N ALA A 399 -37.86 8.88 1.45
CA ALA A 399 -38.12 10.28 1.81
C ALA A 399 -38.39 11.14 0.57
N ALA A 400 -37.62 10.95 -0.50
CA ALA A 400 -37.82 11.69 -1.74
C ALA A 400 -39.12 11.32 -2.44
N THR A 401 -39.45 10.02 -2.54
CA THR A 401 -40.70 9.60 -3.18
C THR A 401 -41.94 10.02 -2.39
N GLN A 402 -41.89 9.96 -1.05
CA GLN A 402 -42.95 10.47 -0.18
C GLN A 402 -43.07 12.00 -0.19
N GLY A 403 -41.95 12.70 -0.43
CA GLY A 403 -41.93 14.15 -0.56
C GLY A 403 -42.45 14.66 -1.91
N ALA A 404 -42.57 13.81 -2.92
CA ALA A 404 -43.01 14.20 -4.27
C ALA A 404 -44.52 14.45 -4.32
N LYS A 405 -44.98 15.29 -5.27
CA LYS A 405 -46.42 15.43 -5.57
C LYS A 405 -46.97 14.15 -6.22
N GLU A 406 -48.30 13.97 -6.19
CA GLU A 406 -48.95 12.86 -6.91
C GLU A 406 -48.54 12.85 -8.39
N GLY A 407 -48.14 11.67 -8.90
CA GLY A 407 -47.62 11.52 -10.26
C GLY A 407 -46.13 11.84 -10.45
N GLN A 408 -45.43 12.42 -9.48
CA GLN A 408 -44.01 12.82 -9.60
C GLN A 408 -43.01 11.81 -8.99
N ALA A 409 -43.43 10.60 -8.64
CA ALA A 409 -42.56 9.61 -7.99
C ALA A 409 -41.31 9.23 -8.82
N GLY A 410 -41.45 9.14 -10.15
CA GLY A 410 -40.33 8.86 -11.06
C GLY A 410 -39.28 9.97 -11.07
N LEU A 411 -39.72 11.23 -11.11
CA LEU A 411 -38.86 12.42 -11.03
C LEU A 411 -38.09 12.44 -9.71
N ALA A 412 -38.76 12.18 -8.58
CA ALA A 412 -38.13 12.20 -7.27
C ALA A 412 -37.04 11.13 -7.11
N SER A 413 -37.28 9.92 -7.62
CA SER A 413 -36.29 8.84 -7.64
C SER A 413 -35.09 9.19 -8.52
N GLY A 414 -35.32 9.73 -9.72
CA GLY A 414 -34.27 10.18 -10.63
C GLY A 414 -33.40 11.30 -10.05
N LEU A 415 -34.03 12.29 -9.39
CA LEU A 415 -33.34 13.42 -8.77
C LEU A 415 -32.45 12.97 -7.59
N VAL A 416 -32.91 12.02 -6.77
CA VAL A 416 -32.08 11.45 -5.69
C VAL A 416 -30.87 10.72 -6.24
N ASN A 417 -31.05 9.92 -7.29
CA ASN A 417 -29.93 9.20 -7.88
C ASN A 417 -28.92 10.18 -8.50
N THR A 418 -29.41 11.24 -9.14
CA THR A 418 -28.55 12.32 -9.68
C THR A 418 -27.77 13.00 -8.55
N SER A 419 -28.45 13.42 -7.47
CA SER A 419 -27.81 14.04 -6.30
C SER A 419 -26.73 13.14 -5.68
N ARG A 420 -26.94 11.82 -5.68
CA ARG A 420 -25.95 10.86 -5.19
C ARG A 420 -24.68 10.85 -6.02
N GLN A 421 -24.81 10.75 -7.35
CA GLN A 421 -23.65 10.68 -8.25
C GLN A 421 -22.90 12.00 -8.27
N VAL A 422 -23.62 13.13 -8.31
CA VAL A 422 -23.01 14.47 -8.29
C VAL A 422 -22.28 14.71 -6.98
N GLY A 423 -22.91 14.37 -5.84
CA GLY A 423 -22.29 14.48 -4.52
C GLY A 423 -21.05 13.60 -4.43
N GLY A 424 -21.15 12.34 -4.83
CA GLY A 424 -20.06 11.37 -4.83
C GLY A 424 -18.84 11.81 -5.65
N GLY A 425 -19.06 12.25 -6.89
CA GLY A 425 -17.99 12.71 -7.79
C GLY A 425 -17.31 13.99 -7.29
N LEU A 426 -18.08 15.02 -6.94
CA LEU A 426 -17.53 16.27 -6.40
C LEU A 426 -16.79 16.05 -5.08
N GLY A 427 -17.38 15.24 -4.19
CA GLY A 427 -16.77 14.89 -2.92
C GLY A 427 -15.45 14.14 -3.11
N LEU A 428 -15.40 13.17 -4.03
CA LEU A 428 -14.17 12.47 -4.38
C LEU A 428 -13.09 13.46 -4.83
N ALA A 429 -13.40 14.33 -5.79
CA ALA A 429 -12.41 15.27 -6.33
C ALA A 429 -11.85 16.24 -5.29
N VAL A 430 -12.72 16.80 -4.44
CA VAL A 430 -12.29 17.75 -3.39
C VAL A 430 -11.50 17.04 -2.29
N LEU A 431 -11.98 15.90 -1.77
CA LEU A 431 -11.35 15.24 -0.63
C LEU A 431 -9.98 14.66 -1.02
N ILE A 432 -9.82 14.09 -2.22
CA ILE A 432 -8.53 13.57 -2.69
C ILE A 432 -7.55 14.70 -2.93
N THR A 433 -7.98 15.79 -3.55
CA THR A 433 -7.15 17.00 -3.72
C THR A 433 -6.59 17.50 -2.37
N LEU A 434 -7.45 17.61 -1.35
CA LEU A 434 -7.04 18.06 -0.02
C LEU A 434 -6.13 17.05 0.69
N ALA A 435 -6.39 15.75 0.54
CA ALA A 435 -5.54 14.69 1.08
C ALA A 435 -4.13 14.74 0.46
N THR A 436 -4.04 14.80 -0.86
CA THR A 436 -2.77 14.88 -1.60
C THR A 436 -1.99 16.15 -1.23
N GLN A 437 -2.65 17.30 -1.16
CA GLN A 437 -2.01 18.55 -0.73
C GLN A 437 -1.45 18.44 0.70
N ARG A 438 -2.19 17.82 1.63
CA ARG A 438 -1.72 17.59 3.00
C ARG A 438 -0.50 16.66 3.02
N THR A 439 -0.54 15.57 2.27
CA THR A 439 0.58 14.62 2.14
C THR A 439 1.84 15.34 1.67
N THR A 440 1.78 16.09 0.56
CA THR A 440 2.97 16.77 0.05
C THR A 440 3.55 17.77 1.03
N ASN A 441 2.70 18.60 1.64
CA ASN A 441 3.17 19.61 2.58
C ASN A 441 3.90 18.98 3.78
N LEU A 442 3.44 17.80 4.23
CA LEU A 442 4.10 17.06 5.29
C LEU A 442 5.44 16.47 4.83
N ILE A 443 5.49 15.87 3.63
CA ILE A 443 6.73 15.34 3.05
C ILE A 443 7.77 16.45 2.87
N GLY A 444 7.37 17.60 2.31
CA GLY A 444 8.23 18.77 2.14
C GLY A 444 8.71 19.39 3.45
N GLY A 445 7.96 19.18 4.54
CA GLY A 445 8.37 19.52 5.91
C GLY A 445 9.23 18.47 6.60
N GLY A 446 9.67 17.42 5.89
CA GLY A 446 10.52 16.34 6.42
C GLY A 446 9.76 15.19 7.12
N SER A 447 8.44 15.11 6.98
CA SER A 447 7.67 13.98 7.52
C SER A 447 7.90 12.70 6.70
N GLN A 448 7.87 11.54 7.37
CA GLN A 448 7.96 10.24 6.70
C GLN A 448 6.78 10.02 5.75
N VAL A 449 7.04 9.38 4.62
CA VAL A 449 6.06 9.20 3.52
C VAL A 449 4.82 8.42 3.95
N PRO A 450 4.93 7.23 4.59
CA PRO A 450 3.75 6.46 4.99
C PRO A 450 2.90 7.22 6.02
N GLN A 451 3.56 7.99 6.89
CA GLN A 451 2.90 8.85 7.87
C GLN A 451 2.19 10.03 7.20
N ALA A 452 2.84 10.69 6.24
CA ALA A 452 2.26 11.80 5.49
C ALA A 452 1.05 11.37 4.67
N LEU A 453 1.12 10.23 3.97
CA LEU A 453 -0.01 9.62 3.25
C LEU A 453 -1.16 9.29 4.20
N THR A 454 -0.85 8.64 5.32
CA THR A 454 -1.84 8.33 6.38
C THR A 454 -2.55 9.60 6.86
N ASP A 455 -1.80 10.69 7.07
CA ASP A 455 -2.36 11.96 7.53
C ASP A 455 -3.21 12.66 6.47
N GLY A 456 -2.84 12.55 5.18
CA GLY A 456 -3.67 12.99 4.07
C GLY A 456 -5.00 12.23 4.00
N PHE A 457 -4.95 10.89 4.06
CA PHE A 457 -6.14 10.05 4.08
C PHE A 457 -7.02 10.26 5.32
N ARG A 458 -6.39 10.46 6.49
CA ARG A 458 -7.07 10.83 7.73
C ARG A 458 -7.85 12.14 7.56
N LEU A 459 -7.26 13.15 6.91
CA LEU A 459 -7.93 14.40 6.62
C LEU A 459 -9.20 14.18 5.77
N ALA A 460 -9.12 13.35 4.73
CA ALA A 460 -10.29 13.01 3.90
C ALA A 460 -11.40 12.33 4.71
N TYR A 461 -11.08 11.38 5.60
CA TYR A 461 -12.08 10.76 6.47
C TYR A 461 -12.71 11.75 7.46
N LEU A 462 -11.94 12.68 8.01
CA LEU A 462 -12.45 13.69 8.94
C LEU A 462 -13.41 14.68 8.25
N ILE A 463 -13.04 15.17 7.06
CA ILE A 463 -13.93 16.02 6.26
C ILE A 463 -15.19 15.24 5.87
N GLY A 464 -15.03 13.99 5.41
CA GLY A 464 -16.13 13.09 5.09
C GLY A 464 -17.07 12.88 6.29
N ALA A 465 -16.54 12.64 7.49
CA ALA A 465 -17.32 12.53 8.71
C ALA A 465 -18.12 13.81 9.00
N GLY A 466 -17.51 14.99 8.80
CA GLY A 466 -18.19 16.29 8.93
C GLY A 466 -19.37 16.44 7.96
N LEU A 467 -19.19 16.04 6.69
CA LEU A 467 -20.26 16.08 5.68
C LEU A 467 -21.43 15.15 6.03
N VAL A 468 -21.14 13.94 6.50
CA VAL A 468 -22.17 12.99 6.93
C VAL A 468 -22.87 13.45 8.21
N ALA A 469 -22.13 14.06 9.15
CA ALA A 469 -22.70 14.65 10.36
C ALA A 469 -23.66 15.80 10.01
N ALA A 470 -23.30 16.64 9.03
CA ALA A 470 -24.17 17.68 8.50
C ALA A 470 -25.43 17.09 7.85
N ALA A 471 -25.30 15.97 7.12
CA ALA A 471 -26.45 15.25 6.57
C ALA A 471 -27.35 14.66 7.67
N ALA A 472 -26.77 14.13 8.75
CA ALA A 472 -27.51 13.63 9.91
C ALA A 472 -28.29 14.78 10.59
N LEU A 473 -27.63 15.91 10.81
CA LEU A 473 -28.27 17.11 11.36
C LEU A 473 -29.41 17.59 10.45
N ALA A 474 -29.19 17.71 9.14
CA ALA A 474 -30.21 18.09 8.18
C ALA A 474 -31.42 17.14 8.20
N THR A 475 -31.18 15.84 8.38
CA THR A 475 -32.24 14.82 8.55
C THR A 475 -33.09 15.11 9.78
N PHE A 476 -32.46 15.39 10.92
CA PHE A 476 -33.18 15.70 12.16
C PHE A 476 -33.78 17.12 12.19
N LEU A 477 -33.36 18.04 11.33
CA LEU A 477 -33.99 19.36 11.24
C LEU A 477 -35.15 19.38 10.23
N SER A 478 -35.03 18.64 9.13
CA SER A 478 -35.89 18.88 7.95
C SER A 478 -36.95 17.80 7.71
N LEU A 479 -36.76 16.57 8.19
CA LEU A 479 -37.74 15.50 7.96
C LEU A 479 -38.80 15.43 9.08
N PRO A 480 -40.07 15.14 8.78
CA PRO A 480 -41.15 15.08 9.79
C PRO A 480 -40.92 13.98 10.84
N ARG A 481 -41.45 14.19 12.06
CA ARG A 481 -41.57 13.12 13.07
C ARG A 481 -42.76 12.23 12.70
N PRO A 482 -42.64 10.89 12.76
CA PRO A 482 -43.77 10.01 12.45
C PRO A 482 -44.91 10.18 13.49
N GLU A 483 -46.15 10.34 13.03
CA GLU A 483 -47.35 10.51 13.87
C GLU A 483 -47.76 9.23 14.62
N LEU A 484 -47.25 8.04 14.23
CA LEU A 484 -47.74 6.74 14.69
C LEU A 484 -46.71 5.79 15.34
N SER A 485 -45.48 6.24 15.67
CA SER A 485 -44.54 5.34 16.36
C SER A 485 -44.89 5.24 17.85
N SER A 486 -45.35 4.07 18.29
CA SER A 486 -45.38 3.71 19.71
C SER A 486 -44.02 4.07 20.34
N GLY A 487 -43.99 5.04 21.26
CA GLY A 487 -42.74 5.65 21.75
C GLY A 487 -41.70 4.65 22.29
N ARG A 488 -42.11 3.43 22.65
CA ARG A 488 -41.21 2.32 23.00
C ARG A 488 -40.37 1.79 21.84
N ALA A 489 -40.94 1.62 20.64
CA ALA A 489 -40.21 1.05 19.50
C ALA A 489 -39.09 1.99 19.02
N ALA A 490 -39.40 3.29 18.91
CA ALA A 490 -38.42 4.32 18.56
C ALA A 490 -37.32 4.46 19.63
N ARG A 491 -37.67 4.44 20.93
CA ARG A 491 -36.68 4.47 22.03
C ARG A 491 -35.78 3.24 22.04
N ARG A 492 -36.34 2.04 21.84
CA ARG A 492 -35.56 0.79 21.74
C ARG A 492 -34.62 0.81 20.56
N PHE A 493 -35.07 1.32 19.42
CA PHE A 493 -34.22 1.46 18.24
C PHE A 493 -33.08 2.47 18.45
N ALA A 494 -33.38 3.65 19.01
CA ALA A 494 -32.36 4.64 19.35
C ALA A 494 -31.34 4.09 20.37
N LEU A 495 -31.80 3.34 21.39
CA LEU A 495 -30.93 2.65 22.32
C LEU A 495 -30.07 1.60 21.62
N ALA A 496 -30.65 0.78 20.75
CA ALA A 496 -29.90 -0.21 19.97
C ALA A 496 -28.84 0.44 19.08
N THR A 497 -29.17 1.54 18.41
CA THR A 497 -28.18 2.34 17.66
C THR A 497 -27.09 2.85 18.58
N GLY A 498 -27.44 3.44 19.73
CA GLY A 498 -26.47 3.92 20.71
C GLY A 498 -25.54 2.82 21.25
N VAL A 499 -26.08 1.63 21.51
CA VAL A 499 -25.30 0.45 21.93
C VAL A 499 -24.37 0.00 20.81
N VAL A 500 -24.83 -0.10 19.56
CA VAL A 500 -23.98 -0.45 18.42
C VAL A 500 -22.83 0.56 18.29
N LEU A 501 -23.11 1.86 18.34
CA LEU A 501 -22.08 2.89 18.31
C LEU A 501 -21.08 2.73 19.46
N ALA A 502 -21.58 2.55 20.69
CA ALA A 502 -20.74 2.37 21.87
C ALA A 502 -19.86 1.10 21.80
N VAL A 503 -20.39 0.00 21.25
CA VAL A 503 -19.64 -1.24 21.05
C VAL A 503 -18.50 -1.04 20.05
N PHE A 504 -18.76 -0.42 18.90
CA PHE A 504 -17.70 -0.18 17.91
C PHE A 504 -16.66 0.84 18.41
N VAL A 505 -17.08 1.88 19.12
CA VAL A 505 -16.17 2.82 19.77
C VAL A 505 -15.35 2.11 20.85
N GLY A 506 -15.99 1.33 21.72
CA GLY A 506 -15.33 0.54 22.76
C GLY A 506 -14.34 -0.47 22.19
N LEU A 507 -14.72 -1.20 21.13
CA LEU A 507 -13.85 -2.11 20.41
C LEU A 507 -12.65 -1.36 19.81
N SER A 508 -12.87 -0.19 19.21
CA SER A 508 -11.78 0.65 18.68
C SER A 508 -10.82 1.18 19.75
N LEU A 509 -11.28 1.32 21.00
CA LEU A 509 -10.47 1.77 22.13
C LEU A 509 -9.76 0.59 22.82
N ALA A 510 -10.37 -0.59 22.81
CA ALA A 510 -9.83 -1.82 23.38
C ALA A 510 -8.78 -2.47 22.46
N VAL A 511 -8.99 -2.43 21.15
CA VAL A 511 -8.06 -2.99 20.16
C VAL A 511 -6.92 -2.00 19.92
N ARG A 512 -5.83 -2.16 20.67
CA ARG A 512 -4.54 -1.57 20.32
C ARG A 512 -3.86 -2.48 19.32
N SER A 513 -4.19 -2.35 18.02
CA SER A 513 -3.38 -2.99 16.99
C SER A 513 -2.06 -2.22 16.91
N ARG A 514 -1.02 -2.79 17.51
CA ARG A 514 0.34 -2.48 17.12
C ARG A 514 0.63 -3.50 16.02
N GLY A 515 0.98 -3.06 14.82
CA GLY A 515 1.77 -3.94 13.94
C GLY A 515 2.94 -4.49 14.74
N ALA A 516 3.46 -5.66 14.39
CA ALA A 516 4.64 -6.17 15.09
C ALA A 516 5.71 -5.07 15.08
N PRO A 517 6.16 -4.60 16.25
CA PRO A 517 7.11 -3.49 16.29
C PRO A 517 8.38 -3.89 15.55
N ILE A 518 9.06 -2.90 14.94
CA ILE A 518 10.37 -3.12 14.30
C ILE A 518 11.28 -3.92 15.25
N GLY A 519 11.99 -4.93 14.75
CA GLY A 519 12.85 -5.78 15.59
C GLY A 519 12.10 -6.69 16.57
N ALA A 520 10.78 -6.90 16.41
CA ALA A 520 10.07 -7.95 17.13
C ALA A 520 10.61 -9.33 16.75
N TYR A 521 10.89 -10.16 17.76
CA TYR A 521 11.50 -11.47 17.56
C TYR A 521 10.82 -12.59 18.35
N THR A 522 11.00 -13.83 17.88
CA THR A 522 10.72 -15.06 18.61
C THR A 522 12.03 -15.73 19.04
N THR A 523 12.06 -16.33 20.23
CA THR A 523 13.20 -17.14 20.68
C THR A 523 13.10 -18.59 20.22
N SER A 524 11.94 -19.02 19.71
CA SER A 524 11.76 -20.37 19.18
C SER A 524 12.57 -20.53 17.90
N GLY A 525 13.51 -21.48 17.88
CA GLY A 525 14.44 -21.66 16.77
C GLY A 525 15.70 -20.78 16.82
N ALA A 526 15.84 -19.91 17.82
CA ALA A 526 17.07 -19.16 18.08
C ALA A 526 17.99 -19.90 19.06
N TYR A 527 19.26 -19.50 19.13
CA TYR A 527 20.14 -19.97 20.18
C TYR A 527 19.60 -19.55 21.56
N SER A 528 19.90 -20.36 22.58
CA SER A 528 19.67 -20.03 23.97
C SER A 528 20.82 -20.61 24.79
N PHE A 529 21.46 -19.77 25.59
CA PHE A 529 22.66 -20.15 26.33
C PHE A 529 22.38 -20.20 27.83
N VAL A 530 23.02 -21.12 28.54
CA VAL A 530 22.88 -21.21 30.01
C VAL A 530 23.62 -20.06 30.69
N THR A 531 24.80 -19.72 30.17
CA THR A 531 25.70 -18.66 30.64
C THR A 531 25.25 -17.26 30.21
N ALA A 532 24.48 -17.14 29.13
CA ALA A 532 23.96 -15.88 28.61
C ALA A 532 22.46 -15.99 28.22
N PRO A 533 21.56 -16.14 29.21
CA PRO A 533 20.14 -16.45 28.95
C PRO A 533 19.35 -15.32 28.27
N THR A 534 19.92 -14.12 28.16
CA THR A 534 19.30 -12.97 27.49
C THR A 534 19.71 -12.85 26.02
N LEU A 535 20.68 -13.66 25.56
CA LEU A 535 21.17 -13.65 24.20
C LEU A 535 20.47 -14.74 23.40
N HIS A 536 19.79 -14.33 22.34
CA HIS A 536 19.09 -15.21 21.41
C HIS A 536 19.47 -14.92 19.96
N PRO A 537 20.75 -15.09 19.56
CA PRO A 537 21.12 -14.93 18.16
C PRO A 537 20.42 -15.96 17.26
N PRO A 538 20.22 -15.64 15.97
CA PRO A 538 19.66 -16.59 15.01
C PRO A 538 20.56 -17.83 14.85
N VAL A 539 19.94 -19.00 14.61
CA VAL A 539 20.65 -20.22 14.24
C VAL A 539 20.81 -20.25 12.72
N ILE A 540 22.04 -20.27 12.24
CA ILE A 540 22.32 -20.33 10.80
C ILE A 540 22.61 -21.78 10.42
N HIS A 541 21.90 -22.26 9.40
CA HIS A 541 21.96 -23.63 8.95
C HIS A 541 22.93 -23.78 7.79
N ARG A 542 23.81 -24.78 7.87
CA ARG A 542 24.67 -25.17 6.76
C ARG A 542 23.86 -25.98 5.76
N ILE A 543 23.83 -25.53 4.51
CA ILE A 543 23.28 -26.29 3.39
C ILE A 543 24.38 -27.15 2.77
N ARG A 544 25.55 -26.55 2.53
CA ARG A 544 26.70 -27.21 1.91
C ARG A 544 27.99 -26.93 2.68
N GLY A 545 28.74 -27.99 2.97
CA GLY A 545 30.09 -27.90 3.51
C GLY A 545 31.15 -28.02 2.42
N ALA A 546 32.27 -27.33 2.61
CA ALA A 546 33.47 -27.52 1.80
C ALA A 546 34.37 -28.62 2.39
N PRO A 547 35.14 -29.32 1.56
CA PRO A 547 36.27 -30.14 2.02
C PRO A 547 37.28 -29.30 2.83
N THR A 548 37.92 -29.92 3.82
CA THR A 548 38.88 -29.26 4.72
C THR A 548 39.97 -28.51 3.94
N GLY A 549 40.21 -27.25 4.30
CA GLY A 549 41.30 -26.43 3.75
C GLY A 549 40.97 -25.62 2.47
N GLN A 550 39.74 -25.70 1.93
CA GLN A 550 39.38 -24.97 0.71
C GLN A 550 38.76 -23.57 0.95
N LEU A 551 38.29 -23.28 2.17
CA LEU A 551 37.67 -21.99 2.51
C LEU A 551 38.70 -20.95 2.95
N ALA A 552 38.44 -19.67 2.70
CA ALA A 552 39.30 -18.54 3.11
C ALA A 552 39.30 -18.35 4.63
N PRO A 553 40.47 -18.12 5.28
CA PRO A 553 40.56 -17.94 6.75
C PRO A 553 39.79 -16.70 7.18
N GLY A 554 39.20 -16.76 8.38
CA GLY A 554 38.46 -15.63 8.96
C GLY A 554 37.18 -16.05 9.67
N PHE A 555 36.47 -15.03 10.14
CA PHE A 555 35.14 -15.08 10.73
C PHE A 555 34.14 -14.48 9.75
N ILE A 556 32.90 -14.97 9.79
CA ILE A 556 31.82 -14.40 8.97
C ILE A 556 31.17 -13.27 9.77
N PHE A 557 31.19 -12.07 9.20
CA PHE A 557 30.54 -10.88 9.75
C PHE A 557 29.19 -10.70 9.08
N THR A 558 28.15 -10.49 9.87
CA THR A 558 26.79 -10.24 9.36
C THR A 558 25.97 -9.48 10.40
N ALA A 559 24.79 -9.04 10.01
CA ALA A 559 23.79 -8.52 10.91
C ALA A 559 22.42 -8.91 10.37
N ASN A 560 21.60 -9.57 11.19
CA ASN A 560 20.28 -9.98 10.75
C ASN A 560 19.25 -8.87 10.98
N PHE A 561 18.44 -8.63 9.96
CA PHE A 561 17.15 -7.96 10.09
C PHE A 561 16.10 -8.82 9.36
N TYR A 562 15.01 -8.25 8.84
CA TYR A 562 13.82 -9.02 8.47
C TYR A 562 13.11 -8.54 7.22
N ASP A 563 12.46 -9.47 6.54
CA ASP A 563 11.39 -9.15 5.61
C ASP A 563 10.22 -8.53 6.40
N LEU A 564 10.02 -7.24 6.16
CA LEU A 564 9.06 -6.42 6.86
C LEU A 564 7.59 -6.80 6.60
N ASN A 565 7.35 -7.73 5.68
CA ASN A 565 6.04 -8.31 5.41
C ASN A 565 5.74 -9.55 6.28
N GLU A 566 6.75 -10.17 6.90
CA GLU A 566 6.62 -11.40 7.68
C GLU A 566 7.22 -11.33 9.10
N PRO A 567 6.84 -10.36 9.96
CA PRO A 567 7.28 -10.38 11.36
C PRO A 567 6.64 -11.55 12.15
N PRO A 568 7.29 -12.08 13.21
CA PRO A 568 8.57 -11.67 13.82
C PRO A 568 9.80 -12.44 13.31
N ILE A 569 11.01 -11.90 13.50
CA ILE A 569 12.27 -12.62 13.21
C ILE A 569 12.53 -13.77 14.17
N VAL A 570 13.31 -14.74 13.71
CA VAL A 570 13.85 -15.80 14.55
C VAL A 570 15.15 -15.30 15.19
N GLY A 571 15.13 -15.12 16.51
CA GLY A 571 16.23 -14.54 17.27
C GLY A 571 16.26 -13.02 17.24
N GLN A 572 17.06 -12.43 18.12
CA GLN A 572 17.24 -10.98 18.20
C GLN A 572 17.95 -10.44 16.94
N SER A 573 17.66 -9.19 16.56
CA SER A 573 18.47 -8.46 15.58
C SER A 573 19.73 -7.93 16.25
N GLY A 574 20.87 -8.01 15.55
CA GLY A 574 22.13 -7.46 16.05
C GLY A 574 23.30 -7.79 15.13
N PRO A 575 24.43 -7.04 15.24
CA PRO A 575 25.69 -7.47 14.65
C PRO A 575 26.14 -8.82 15.24
N LEU A 576 26.60 -9.69 14.34
CA LEU A 576 26.89 -11.09 14.60
C LEU A 576 28.20 -11.49 13.92
N ILE A 577 29.13 -12.05 14.71
CA ILE A 577 30.36 -12.66 14.22
C ILE A 577 30.25 -14.17 14.42
N LEU A 578 30.48 -14.92 13.35
CA LEU A 578 30.39 -16.38 13.34
C LEU A 578 31.75 -16.98 13.01
N ASP A 579 32.02 -18.16 13.59
CA ASP A 579 33.11 -18.99 13.09
C ASP A 579 32.69 -19.77 11.84
N ARG A 580 33.64 -20.53 11.28
CA ARG A 580 33.39 -21.37 10.08
C ARG A 580 32.45 -22.54 10.32
N ARG A 581 32.12 -22.87 11.58
CA ARG A 581 31.11 -23.87 11.93
C ARG A 581 29.72 -23.28 11.92
N LEU A 582 29.59 -21.96 11.70
CA LEU A 582 28.38 -21.15 11.83
C LEU A 582 27.95 -21.00 13.29
N GLU A 583 28.89 -21.14 14.23
CA GLU A 583 28.63 -20.90 15.64
C GLU A 583 28.93 -19.44 16.00
N PRO A 584 28.07 -18.78 16.82
CA PRO A 584 28.34 -17.44 17.28
C PRO A 584 29.67 -17.34 18.04
N VAL A 585 30.47 -16.35 17.68
CA VAL A 585 31.68 -15.94 18.41
C VAL A 585 31.37 -14.68 19.21
N TRP A 586 30.67 -13.74 18.58
CA TRP A 586 30.19 -12.51 19.21
C TRP A 586 28.80 -12.16 18.72
N PHE A 587 27.95 -11.71 19.63
CA PHE A 587 26.64 -11.16 19.30
C PHE A 587 26.28 -10.02 20.24
N GLN A 588 25.75 -8.94 19.69
CA GLN A 588 25.24 -7.81 20.47
C GLN A 588 23.83 -7.45 19.98
N PRO A 589 22.77 -7.81 20.73
CA PRO A 589 21.41 -7.46 20.32
C PRO A 589 21.22 -5.94 20.38
N VAL A 590 20.54 -5.39 19.37
CA VAL A 590 20.11 -3.98 19.37
C VAL A 590 18.82 -3.81 20.18
N PRO A 591 18.49 -2.58 20.63
CA PRO A 591 17.24 -2.33 21.36
C PRO A 591 15.99 -2.77 20.58
N GLU A 592 14.91 -3.09 21.29
CA GLU A 592 13.59 -3.29 20.67
C GLU A 592 13.19 -2.04 19.85
N LYS A 593 12.49 -2.22 18.73
CA LYS A 593 12.07 -1.16 17.78
C LYS A 593 13.14 -0.67 16.80
N VAL A 594 14.33 -1.26 16.82
CA VAL A 594 15.35 -1.06 15.79
C VAL A 594 15.89 -2.40 15.33
N VAL A 595 16.53 -2.39 14.17
CA VAL A 595 17.29 -3.51 13.61
C VAL A 595 18.74 -3.10 13.37
N ALA A 596 19.63 -4.08 13.28
CA ALA A 596 21.02 -3.89 12.90
C ALA A 596 21.25 -4.28 11.44
N ALA A 597 22.19 -3.60 10.79
CA ALA A 597 22.65 -3.92 9.46
C ALA A 597 24.14 -3.56 9.29
N ASN A 598 24.74 -4.15 8.25
CA ASN A 598 26.07 -3.80 7.74
C ASN A 598 27.18 -3.76 8.80
N LEU A 599 27.38 -4.88 9.52
CA LEU A 599 28.55 -5.05 10.38
C LEU A 599 29.82 -5.12 9.52
N SER A 600 30.77 -4.24 9.76
CA SER A 600 32.03 -4.15 9.02
C SER A 600 33.25 -4.02 9.94
N LEU A 601 34.39 -4.50 9.44
CA LEU A 601 35.70 -4.25 10.02
C LEU A 601 36.21 -2.88 9.56
N GLN A 602 36.65 -2.06 10.51
CA GLN A 602 37.18 -0.71 10.28
C GLN A 602 38.56 -0.56 10.93
N SER A 603 39.27 0.51 10.58
CA SER A 603 40.53 0.89 11.21
C SER A 603 40.41 2.31 11.78
N TYR A 604 40.58 2.45 13.09
CA TYR A 604 40.56 3.75 13.78
C TYR A 604 41.95 4.02 14.39
N HIS A 605 42.64 5.04 13.87
CA HIS A 605 44.07 5.33 14.16
C HIS A 605 44.98 4.09 14.08
N GLY A 606 44.79 3.27 13.04
CA GLY A 606 45.59 2.06 12.80
C GLY A 606 45.25 0.88 13.72
N ARG A 607 44.21 1.01 14.57
CA ARG A 607 43.73 -0.08 15.42
C ARG A 607 42.42 -0.65 14.85
N PRO A 608 42.21 -1.97 14.89
CA PRO A 608 40.97 -2.58 14.44
C PRO A 608 39.76 -2.09 15.26
N ALA A 609 38.66 -1.83 14.58
CA ALA A 609 37.39 -1.46 15.16
C ALA A 609 36.26 -2.18 14.41
N LEU A 610 35.12 -2.36 15.06
CA LEU A 610 33.89 -2.79 14.39
C LEU A 610 32.96 -1.60 14.24
N ALA A 611 32.26 -1.54 13.12
CA ALA A 611 31.18 -0.60 12.92
C ALA A 611 29.92 -1.31 12.42
N TRP A 612 28.75 -0.86 12.86
CA TRP A 612 27.48 -1.30 12.30
C TRP A 612 26.46 -0.16 12.31
N TRP A 613 25.45 -0.29 11.45
CA TRP A 613 24.29 0.58 11.48
C TRP A 613 23.19 -0.03 12.35
N GLN A 614 22.46 0.82 13.08
CA GLN A 614 21.24 0.42 13.78
C GLN A 614 20.14 1.48 13.67
N GLY A 615 18.90 1.06 13.41
CA GLY A 615 17.80 2.00 13.21
C GLY A 615 16.47 1.39 12.77
N ALA A 616 15.58 2.23 12.25
CA ALA A 616 14.26 1.87 11.77
C ALA A 616 14.21 1.86 10.23
N VAL A 617 13.73 0.75 9.67
CA VAL A 617 13.55 0.54 8.22
C VAL A 617 12.07 0.25 7.97
N THR A 618 11.47 0.87 6.95
CA THR A 618 10.07 0.61 6.54
C THR A 618 9.95 -0.69 5.75
N ASN A 619 8.72 -1.17 5.58
CA ASN A 619 8.42 -2.31 4.71
C ASN A 619 8.75 -2.13 3.22
N THR A 620 9.06 -0.90 2.80
CA THR A 620 9.55 -0.59 1.46
C THR A 620 11.09 -0.51 1.41
N GLY A 621 11.79 -0.92 2.46
CA GLY A 621 13.25 -0.86 2.57
C GLY A 621 13.81 0.55 2.84
N ALA A 622 12.95 1.55 3.05
CA ALA A 622 13.40 2.92 3.26
C ALA A 622 13.92 3.09 4.70
N THR A 623 15.10 3.72 4.83
CA THR A 623 15.64 4.06 6.15
C THR A 623 14.93 5.30 6.70
N GLU A 624 14.17 5.17 7.78
CA GLU A 624 13.47 6.30 8.40
C GLU A 624 14.33 7.03 9.44
N SER A 625 15.16 6.27 10.16
CA SER A 625 16.09 6.80 11.15
C SER A 625 17.19 5.77 11.42
N GLY A 626 18.38 6.23 11.79
CA GLY A 626 19.47 5.34 12.14
C GLY A 626 20.66 6.07 12.71
N GLU A 627 21.53 5.28 13.36
CA GLU A 627 22.84 5.72 13.80
C GLU A 627 23.87 4.64 13.49
N TYR A 628 25.10 5.06 13.29
CA TYR A 628 26.24 4.15 13.29
C TYR A 628 26.84 4.05 14.68
N VAL A 629 27.25 2.84 15.05
CA VAL A 629 27.97 2.56 16.29
C VAL A 629 29.32 1.99 15.93
N VAL A 630 30.38 2.53 16.55
CA VAL A 630 31.75 2.07 16.36
C VAL A 630 32.29 1.59 17.71
N VAL A 631 32.89 0.40 17.74
CA VAL A 631 33.50 -0.19 18.94
C VAL A 631 34.92 -0.67 18.67
N ASP A 632 35.75 -0.74 19.71
CA ASP A 632 37.10 -1.28 19.64
C ASP A 632 37.14 -2.82 19.78
N GLN A 633 38.35 -3.40 19.78
CA GLN A 633 38.56 -4.84 20.00
C GLN A 633 38.11 -5.35 21.38
N HIS A 634 37.85 -4.45 22.32
CA HIS A 634 37.31 -4.76 23.65
C HIS A 634 35.78 -4.60 23.69
N TYR A 635 35.16 -4.33 22.55
CA TYR A 635 33.73 -4.05 22.39
C TYR A 635 33.25 -2.82 23.17
N GLN A 636 34.15 -1.87 23.43
CA GLN A 636 33.83 -0.57 24.02
C GLN A 636 33.49 0.42 22.92
N ALA A 637 32.41 1.19 23.11
CA ALA A 637 32.01 2.22 22.15
C ALA A 637 33.08 3.31 22.02
N ILE A 638 33.59 3.48 20.81
CA ILE A 638 34.49 4.56 20.40
C ILE A 638 33.67 5.80 20.03
N ALA A 639 32.63 5.59 19.20
CA ALA A 639 31.82 6.67 18.66
C ALA A 639 30.39 6.22 18.32
N ARG A 640 29.48 7.19 18.25
CA ARG A 640 28.13 7.05 17.70
C ARG A 640 27.85 8.22 16.77
N LEU A 641 27.38 7.94 15.57
CA LEU A 641 27.14 8.95 14.55
C LEU A 641 25.67 8.99 14.14
N LYS A 642 25.09 10.20 14.16
CA LYS A 642 23.71 10.49 13.76
C LYS A 642 23.70 11.61 12.72
N ALA A 643 22.69 11.57 11.85
CA ALA A 643 22.52 12.57 10.82
C ALA A 643 22.23 13.97 11.40
N LYS A 644 22.52 14.99 10.58
CA LYS A 644 22.23 16.41 10.84
C LYS A 644 21.44 17.03 9.67
N ASP A 645 20.89 18.23 9.88
CA ASP A 645 20.34 19.08 8.81
C ASP A 645 19.23 18.44 7.93
N GLY A 646 18.41 17.58 8.55
CA GLY A 646 17.28 16.90 7.91
C GLY A 646 17.65 15.67 7.08
N TRP A 647 18.93 15.27 7.08
CA TRP A 647 19.38 14.01 6.53
C TRP A 647 19.04 12.83 7.45
N VAL A 648 19.05 11.63 6.87
CA VAL A 648 18.96 10.35 7.59
C VAL A 648 20.15 9.50 7.16
N LEU A 649 20.98 9.03 8.11
CA LEU A 649 22.06 8.10 7.80
C LEU A 649 21.45 6.74 7.45
N THR A 650 21.76 6.27 6.26
CA THR A 650 21.22 5.01 5.74
C THR A 650 22.05 3.83 6.25
N LEU A 651 21.56 2.61 6.05
CA LEU A 651 22.24 1.38 6.48
C LEU A 651 23.45 0.96 5.63
N HIS A 652 23.72 1.66 4.53
CA HIS A 652 24.52 1.14 3.43
C HIS A 652 26.03 1.20 3.64
N GLU A 653 26.60 2.27 4.20
CA GLU A 653 28.07 2.35 4.34
C GLU A 653 28.53 3.27 5.48
N LEU A 654 29.53 2.78 6.23
CA LEU A 654 30.41 3.63 7.04
C LEU A 654 31.86 3.21 6.79
N LEU A 655 32.70 4.19 6.46
CA LEU A 655 34.15 4.02 6.31
C LEU A 655 34.88 4.96 7.26
N ILE A 656 35.85 4.45 8.00
CA ILE A 656 36.70 5.27 8.88
C ILE A 656 38.04 5.53 8.22
N ASP A 657 38.42 6.81 8.15
CA ASP A 657 39.76 7.26 7.76
C ASP A 657 40.28 8.29 8.77
N GLY A 658 41.25 7.87 9.60
CA GLY A 658 41.75 8.69 10.69
C GLY A 658 40.67 9.09 11.70
N ASP A 659 40.43 10.40 11.84
CA ASP A 659 39.38 10.97 12.70
C ASP A 659 38.03 11.13 11.96
N HIS A 660 37.97 10.79 10.68
CA HIS A 660 36.83 11.06 9.82
C HIS A 660 36.03 9.78 9.55
N ALA A 661 34.71 9.95 9.42
CA ALA A 661 33.79 8.89 9.03
C ALA A 661 32.98 9.32 7.81
N TRP A 662 33.04 8.48 6.77
CA TRP A 662 32.30 8.65 5.54
C TRP A 662 31.07 7.76 5.57
N VAL A 663 29.90 8.35 5.41
CA VAL A 663 28.61 7.66 5.54
C VAL A 663 27.66 8.02 4.42
N THR A 664 26.73 7.11 4.14
CA THR A 664 25.65 7.32 3.18
C THR A 664 24.42 7.91 3.86
N ALA A 665 23.78 8.89 3.24
CA ALA A 665 22.64 9.58 3.80
C ALA A 665 21.56 9.87 2.75
N ASN A 666 20.29 9.92 3.17
CA ASN A 666 19.16 10.29 2.32
C ASN A 666 18.37 11.47 2.88
N LYS A 667 17.74 12.24 1.99
CA LYS A 667 16.88 13.37 2.37
C LYS A 667 15.69 13.51 1.42
N ASN A 668 14.50 13.67 1.99
CA ASN A 668 13.30 13.99 1.21
C ASN A 668 13.29 15.48 0.86
N ILE A 669 13.15 15.79 -0.42
CA ILE A 669 13.08 17.15 -0.96
C ILE A 669 11.73 17.30 -1.68
N ALA A 670 10.90 18.25 -1.27
CA ALA A 670 9.71 18.59 -2.05
C ALA A 670 10.14 19.15 -3.41
N MET A 671 9.63 18.56 -4.49
CA MET A 671 10.01 18.94 -5.84
C MET A 671 8.80 18.82 -6.78
N ASN A 672 8.66 19.82 -7.66
CA ASN A 672 7.75 19.70 -8.78
C ASN A 672 8.33 18.75 -9.83
N LEU A 673 7.77 17.54 -9.89
CA LEU A 673 8.19 16.49 -10.81
C LEU A 673 7.45 16.51 -12.15
N SER A 674 6.53 17.45 -12.38
CA SER A 674 5.72 17.48 -13.62
C SER A 674 6.58 17.60 -14.87
N LYS A 675 7.73 18.29 -14.79
CA LYS A 675 8.70 18.38 -15.90
C LYS A 675 9.35 17.04 -16.27
N TYR A 676 9.29 16.04 -15.39
CA TYR A 676 9.77 14.68 -15.60
C TYR A 676 8.61 13.68 -15.83
N GLY A 677 7.35 14.14 -15.86
CA GLY A 677 6.16 13.28 -15.96
C GLY A 677 5.62 12.78 -14.61
N GLY A 678 6.15 13.28 -13.48
CA GLY A 678 5.66 12.97 -12.13
C GLY A 678 4.68 14.00 -11.57
N ALA A 679 4.35 13.88 -10.28
CA ALA A 679 3.44 14.79 -9.58
C ALA A 679 4.05 16.20 -9.35
N TYR A 680 3.27 17.27 -9.55
CA TYR A 680 3.72 18.67 -9.32
C TYR A 680 4.07 18.98 -7.87
N ASN A 681 3.45 18.25 -6.95
CA ASN A 681 3.62 18.29 -5.51
C ASN A 681 4.32 16.98 -5.07
N GLY A 682 5.17 16.44 -5.95
CA GLY A 682 5.97 15.28 -5.65
C GLY A 682 7.07 15.59 -4.64
N ALA A 683 7.86 14.57 -4.38
CA ALA A 683 9.09 14.68 -3.63
C ALA A 683 10.16 13.84 -4.30
N LEU A 684 11.41 14.17 -4.04
CA LEU A 684 12.58 13.40 -4.43
C LEU A 684 13.24 12.89 -3.15
N ILE A 685 13.70 11.64 -3.14
CA ILE A 685 14.70 11.18 -2.18
C ILE A 685 16.06 11.49 -2.82
N ASP A 686 16.72 12.50 -2.28
CA ASP A 686 18.11 12.75 -2.63
C ASP A 686 19.02 11.84 -1.81
N SER A 687 20.14 11.46 -2.41
CA SER A 687 21.16 10.59 -1.81
C SER A 687 22.47 11.34 -1.68
N ALA A 688 23.19 11.11 -0.60
CA ALA A 688 24.44 11.79 -0.33
C ALA A 688 25.52 10.87 0.23
N VAL A 689 26.77 11.27 -0.02
CA VAL A 689 27.95 10.78 0.69
C VAL A 689 28.46 11.91 1.58
N GLN A 690 28.52 11.66 2.89
CA GLN A 690 28.82 12.67 3.89
C GLN A 690 30.08 12.31 4.68
N GLU A 691 30.92 13.30 4.93
CA GLU A 691 32.09 13.19 5.79
C GLU A 691 31.79 13.84 7.14
N TYR A 692 31.98 13.10 8.22
CA TYR A 692 31.83 13.57 9.59
C TYR A 692 33.14 13.46 10.36
N ASP A 693 33.37 14.41 11.27
CA ASP A 693 34.33 14.22 12.35
C ASP A 693 33.74 13.20 13.33
N LEU A 694 34.38 12.04 13.45
CA LEU A 694 33.83 10.89 14.17
C LEU A 694 33.73 11.14 15.68
N LYS A 695 34.62 11.99 16.23
CA LYS A 695 34.68 12.29 17.67
C LYS A 695 33.62 13.30 18.10
N THR A 696 33.41 14.34 17.31
CA THR A 696 32.47 15.44 17.61
C THR A 696 31.11 15.24 16.96
N GLY A 697 31.01 14.34 15.97
CA GLY A 697 29.84 14.14 15.14
C GLY A 697 29.52 15.34 14.25
N LYS A 698 30.49 16.24 13.99
CA LYS A 698 30.30 17.42 13.13
C LYS A 698 30.33 16.99 11.66
N LEU A 699 29.31 17.38 10.89
CA LEU A 699 29.32 17.25 9.43
C LEU A 699 30.40 18.17 8.86
N LEU A 700 31.36 17.60 8.13
CA LEU A 700 32.51 18.29 7.54
C LEU A 700 32.29 18.55 6.05
N ARG A 701 31.79 17.55 5.33
CA ARG A 701 31.49 17.64 3.89
C ARG A 701 30.22 16.89 3.55
N ASN A 702 29.59 17.32 2.47
CA ASN A 702 28.35 16.78 1.96
C ASN A 702 28.41 16.79 0.44
N TRP A 703 28.34 15.62 -0.18
CA TRP A 703 28.21 15.45 -1.62
C TRP A 703 26.82 14.91 -1.94
N ASP A 704 25.98 15.75 -2.54
CA ASP A 704 24.60 15.44 -2.89
C ASP A 704 24.52 14.95 -4.34
N ALA A 705 23.84 13.83 -4.57
CA ALA A 705 23.69 13.26 -5.91
C ALA A 705 22.94 14.22 -6.84
N LEU A 706 21.91 14.91 -6.35
CA LEU A 706 21.12 15.86 -7.14
C LEU A 706 21.95 17.00 -7.75
N ASP A 707 22.98 17.47 -7.04
CA ASP A 707 23.83 18.57 -7.50
C ASP A 707 24.82 18.14 -8.61
N HIS A 708 25.08 16.84 -8.74
CA HIS A 708 26.18 16.31 -9.55
C HIS A 708 25.70 15.35 -10.67
N ILE A 709 24.55 14.70 -10.49
CA ILE A 709 24.00 13.71 -11.41
C ILE A 709 22.63 14.19 -11.89
N PRO A 710 22.44 14.45 -13.19
CA PRO A 710 21.13 14.84 -13.72
C PRO A 710 20.06 13.78 -13.45
N LEU A 711 18.85 14.20 -13.08
CA LEU A 711 17.71 13.30 -12.87
C LEU A 711 17.35 12.46 -14.12
N SER A 712 17.80 12.88 -15.32
CA SER A 712 17.67 12.09 -16.55
C SER A 712 18.50 10.81 -16.57
N GLU A 713 19.52 10.68 -15.71
CA GLU A 713 20.29 9.45 -15.56
C GLU A 713 19.49 8.35 -14.88
N SER A 714 18.47 8.71 -14.10
CA SER A 714 17.66 7.75 -13.37
C SER A 714 16.96 6.75 -14.30
N ARG A 715 16.97 5.51 -13.86
CA ARG A 715 16.28 4.35 -14.42
C ARG A 715 15.04 4.00 -13.59
N ALA A 716 14.91 4.55 -12.39
CA ALA A 716 13.76 4.33 -11.52
C ALA A 716 12.50 4.99 -12.07
N SER A 717 11.39 4.25 -12.00
CA SER A 717 10.06 4.73 -12.38
C SER A 717 9.65 5.93 -11.52
N LEU A 718 9.17 6.99 -12.17
CA LEU A 718 8.65 8.16 -11.46
C LEU A 718 7.34 7.81 -10.74
N PRO A 719 7.26 7.99 -9.42
CA PRO A 719 6.02 7.81 -8.69
C PRO A 719 5.04 8.91 -9.07
N THR A 720 3.83 8.49 -9.42
CA THR A 720 2.76 9.37 -9.84
C THR A 720 1.74 9.63 -8.74
N ASN A 721 1.84 8.90 -7.62
CA ASN A 721 0.94 8.91 -6.45
C ASN A 721 1.44 9.73 -5.26
N GLY A 722 2.42 10.61 -5.46
CA GLY A 722 2.96 11.46 -4.39
C GLY A 722 3.93 10.76 -3.44
N PHE A 723 4.28 9.48 -3.70
CA PHE A 723 5.50 8.90 -3.13
C PHE A 723 6.72 9.71 -3.59
N PRO A 724 7.75 9.87 -2.74
CA PRO A 724 9.00 10.42 -3.20
C PRO A 724 9.64 9.52 -4.25
N TRP A 725 10.14 10.16 -5.29
CA TRP A 725 10.95 9.53 -6.31
C TRP A 725 12.34 9.28 -5.75
N ASP A 726 12.71 8.02 -5.58
CA ASP A 726 14.10 7.65 -5.36
C ASP A 726 14.77 7.57 -6.73
N ALA A 727 15.58 8.58 -7.06
CA ALA A 727 16.16 8.70 -8.39
C ALA A 727 17.57 8.10 -8.48
N TYR A 728 18.24 7.92 -7.34
CA TYR A 728 19.67 7.62 -7.26
C TYR A 728 19.98 6.38 -6.43
N HIS A 729 19.52 6.34 -5.18
CA HIS A 729 19.76 5.31 -4.16
C HIS A 729 21.20 4.80 -4.04
N VAL A 730 21.95 5.34 -3.08
CA VAL A 730 23.34 4.90 -2.82
C VAL A 730 23.37 3.58 -2.07
N ASN A 731 24.10 2.61 -2.62
CA ASN A 731 24.25 1.26 -2.06
C ASN A 731 25.61 0.98 -1.44
N SER A 732 26.68 1.62 -1.90
CA SER A 732 28.02 1.38 -1.36
C SER A 732 28.92 2.56 -1.68
N VAL A 733 29.92 2.74 -0.81
CA VAL A 733 30.97 3.72 -1.00
C VAL A 733 32.31 3.02 -0.73
N GLN A 734 33.34 3.42 -1.46
CA GLN A 734 34.71 3.03 -1.19
C GLN A 734 35.61 4.25 -1.30
N LEU A 735 36.39 4.54 -0.27
CA LEU A 735 37.47 5.53 -0.38
C LEU A 735 38.61 4.94 -1.21
N THR A 736 39.07 5.71 -2.20
CA THR A 736 40.24 5.35 -3.01
C THR A 736 41.46 6.13 -2.54
N GLY A 737 42.66 5.58 -2.73
CA GLY A 737 43.92 6.21 -2.29
C GLY A 737 44.26 7.56 -2.96
N ASN A 738 43.46 8.01 -3.95
CA ASN A 738 43.75 9.17 -4.79
C ASN A 738 42.94 10.42 -4.43
N ARG A 739 42.40 10.53 -3.20
CA ARG A 739 41.43 11.59 -2.81
C ARG A 739 40.13 11.54 -3.63
N SER A 740 39.70 10.35 -4.01
CA SER A 740 38.42 10.12 -4.68
C SER A 740 37.65 9.03 -3.94
N PHE A 741 36.33 9.00 -4.06
CA PHE A 741 35.52 7.86 -3.60
C PHE A 741 34.72 7.28 -4.75
N LEU A 742 34.58 5.95 -4.76
CA LEU A 742 33.70 5.23 -5.66
C LEU A 742 32.34 5.08 -4.98
N VAL A 743 31.27 5.49 -5.64
CA VAL A 743 29.90 5.36 -5.13
C VAL A 743 29.05 4.53 -6.08
N SER A 744 28.40 3.48 -5.55
CA SER A 744 27.41 2.70 -6.30
C SER A 744 26.03 3.30 -6.14
N MET A 745 25.33 3.52 -7.26
CA MET A 745 23.97 4.04 -7.29
C MET A 745 23.04 3.08 -8.02
N ARG A 746 22.11 2.52 -7.25
CA ARG A 746 21.19 1.51 -7.71
C ARG A 746 20.28 2.02 -8.79
N ASP A 747 19.69 3.18 -8.59
CA ASP A 747 18.57 3.64 -9.42
C ASP A 747 19.04 4.33 -10.70
N THR A 748 20.36 4.44 -10.91
CA THR A 748 20.98 4.84 -12.19
C THR A 748 21.64 3.67 -12.92
N TRP A 749 21.73 2.49 -12.29
CA TRP A 749 22.50 1.32 -12.73
C TRP A 749 23.97 1.63 -13.02
N ALA A 750 24.58 2.47 -12.18
CA ALA A 750 25.94 2.95 -12.40
C ALA A 750 26.74 3.10 -11.11
N ALA A 751 28.06 3.03 -11.25
CA ALA A 751 29.02 3.44 -10.24
C ALA A 751 29.79 4.68 -10.73
N TYR A 752 30.03 5.63 -9.83
CA TYR A 752 30.68 6.91 -10.13
C TYR A 752 31.94 7.04 -9.28
N LEU A 753 33.08 7.32 -9.92
CA LEU A 753 34.26 7.76 -9.19
C LEU A 753 34.21 9.28 -9.06
N VAL A 754 34.26 9.78 -7.84
CA VAL A 754 34.04 11.17 -7.48
C VAL A 754 35.29 11.73 -6.79
N ASP A 755 35.80 12.85 -7.28
CA ASP A 755 36.88 13.61 -6.64
C ASP A 755 36.37 14.30 -5.35
N ILE A 756 37.04 14.08 -4.22
CA ILE A 756 36.60 14.55 -2.89
C ILE A 756 36.64 16.07 -2.76
N ASP A 757 37.55 16.74 -3.47
CA ASP A 757 37.78 18.17 -3.30
C ASP A 757 36.84 19.02 -4.16
N THR A 758 36.51 18.54 -5.35
CA THR A 758 35.67 19.23 -6.32
C THR A 758 34.23 18.71 -6.35
N GLY A 759 33.99 17.48 -5.89
CA GLY A 759 32.72 16.76 -6.08
C GLY A 759 32.51 16.25 -7.51
N GLY A 760 33.43 16.53 -8.43
CA GLY A 760 33.31 16.18 -9.84
C GLY A 760 33.38 14.67 -10.08
N ILE A 761 32.56 14.18 -11.02
CA ILE A 761 32.60 12.80 -11.48
C ILE A 761 33.78 12.63 -12.44
N GLU A 762 34.78 11.84 -12.06
CA GLU A 762 35.95 11.53 -12.88
C GLU A 762 35.63 10.52 -13.99
N TRP A 763 34.84 9.51 -13.66
CA TRP A 763 34.28 8.56 -14.62
C TRP A 763 33.06 7.84 -14.07
N THR A 764 32.27 7.31 -15.00
CA THR A 764 31.07 6.52 -14.73
C THR A 764 31.25 5.12 -15.32
N LEU A 765 30.92 4.08 -14.55
CA LEU A 765 30.83 2.71 -15.02
C LEU A 765 29.37 2.26 -15.01
N GLY A 766 28.83 1.91 -16.18
CA GLY A 766 27.42 1.54 -16.32
C GLY A 766 26.50 2.73 -16.58
N GLY A 767 25.20 2.54 -16.36
CA GLY A 767 24.19 3.58 -16.53
C GLY A 767 23.84 3.93 -17.98
N ARG A 768 23.24 5.11 -18.18
CA ARG A 768 22.89 5.61 -19.53
C ARG A 768 24.11 6.17 -20.27
N HIS A 769 25.03 6.78 -19.52
CA HIS A 769 26.22 7.44 -20.06
C HIS A 769 27.51 6.92 -19.42
N SER A 770 27.82 5.64 -19.66
CA SER A 770 29.07 5.01 -19.18
C SER A 770 30.30 5.62 -19.84
N SER A 771 31.33 5.91 -19.07
CA SER A 771 32.68 6.25 -19.57
C SER A 771 33.42 5.03 -20.13
N PHE A 772 32.94 3.81 -19.86
CA PHE A 772 33.53 2.56 -20.32
C PHE A 772 32.59 1.81 -21.27
N LYS A 773 33.14 1.26 -22.35
CA LYS A 773 32.43 0.28 -23.17
C LYS A 773 32.41 -1.06 -22.44
N LEU A 774 31.21 -1.52 -22.07
CA LEU A 774 31.01 -2.80 -21.40
C LEU A 774 31.10 -3.95 -22.41
N GLY A 775 31.95 -4.92 -22.12
CA GLY A 775 32.07 -6.17 -22.88
C GLY A 775 30.88 -7.10 -22.67
N GLN A 776 30.83 -8.20 -23.43
CA GLN A 776 29.78 -9.20 -23.30
C GLN A 776 29.73 -9.76 -21.86
N GLY A 777 28.54 -9.72 -21.25
CA GLY A 777 28.32 -10.20 -19.88
C GLY A 777 28.83 -9.28 -18.77
N ALA A 778 29.42 -8.13 -19.10
CA ALA A 778 29.92 -7.14 -18.13
C ALA A 778 28.89 -6.07 -17.74
N GLY A 779 27.70 -6.07 -18.37
CA GLY A 779 26.57 -5.26 -17.94
C GLY A 779 26.03 -5.75 -16.59
N PHE A 780 25.58 -4.80 -15.78
CA PHE A 780 24.94 -5.03 -14.49
C PHE A 780 23.81 -4.01 -14.31
N GLU A 781 22.87 -4.33 -13.44
CA GLU A 781 21.74 -3.48 -13.08
C GLU A 781 21.36 -3.70 -11.62
N TRP A 782 20.75 -2.68 -11.01
CA TRP A 782 20.33 -2.68 -9.60
C TRP A 782 21.45 -2.99 -8.59
N GLN A 783 22.70 -2.76 -8.97
CA GLN A 783 23.86 -3.32 -8.31
C GLN A 783 24.12 -2.83 -6.89
N HIS A 784 24.67 -3.71 -6.06
CA HIS A 784 25.16 -3.43 -4.71
C HIS A 784 26.68 -3.69 -4.59
N ASP A 785 27.29 -3.17 -3.53
CA ASP A 785 28.70 -3.40 -3.16
C ASP A 785 29.71 -3.35 -4.34
N VAL A 786 29.84 -2.20 -4.99
CA VAL A 786 30.83 -2.00 -6.05
C VAL A 786 32.16 -1.63 -5.41
N GLN A 787 33.17 -2.50 -5.56
CA GLN A 787 34.48 -2.31 -4.93
C GLN A 787 35.60 -2.39 -5.98
N LEU A 788 36.48 -1.39 -5.99
CA LEU A 788 37.70 -1.35 -6.81
C LEU A 788 38.85 -2.05 -6.08
N GLY A 789 39.39 -3.08 -6.73
CA GLY A 789 40.54 -3.85 -6.29
C GLY A 789 41.87 -3.34 -6.86
N PRO A 790 43.01 -3.87 -6.38
CA PRO A 790 44.36 -3.36 -6.66
C PRO A 790 44.81 -3.50 -8.13
N ASP A 791 44.26 -4.46 -8.87
CA ASP A 791 44.63 -4.73 -10.27
C ASP A 791 43.64 -4.10 -11.27
N SER A 792 43.03 -2.95 -10.96
CA SER A 792 41.92 -2.40 -11.76
C SER A 792 40.79 -3.42 -11.98
N THR A 793 40.61 -4.36 -11.05
CA THR A 793 39.45 -5.25 -11.01
C THR A 793 38.36 -4.58 -10.22
N ILE A 794 37.11 -4.77 -10.62
CA ILE A 794 35.95 -4.30 -9.88
C ILE A 794 35.10 -5.51 -9.54
N SER A 795 34.76 -5.69 -8.26
CA SER A 795 33.68 -6.58 -7.86
C SER A 795 32.36 -5.83 -7.80
N VAL A 796 31.29 -6.48 -8.23
CA VAL A 796 29.92 -5.96 -8.24
C VAL A 796 28.99 -7.07 -7.79
N TYR A 797 28.06 -6.78 -6.89
CA TYR A 797 26.89 -7.63 -6.73
C TYR A 797 25.80 -7.15 -7.67
N ASP A 798 25.41 -7.98 -8.64
CA ASP A 798 24.49 -7.67 -9.72
C ASP A 798 23.16 -8.39 -9.48
N ASP A 799 22.17 -7.66 -8.99
CA ASP A 799 20.89 -8.19 -8.54
C ASP A 799 20.04 -8.67 -9.73
N HIS A 800 20.05 -7.97 -10.87
CA HIS A 800 19.23 -8.30 -12.05
C HIS A 800 17.70 -8.45 -11.83
N CYS A 801 17.22 -8.15 -10.62
CA CYS A 801 15.87 -8.49 -10.21
C CYS A 801 15.19 -7.38 -9.41
N CYS A 802 13.90 -7.27 -9.72
CA CYS A 802 12.78 -7.04 -8.82
C CYS A 802 12.87 -5.89 -7.85
N GLN A 803 13.04 -4.69 -8.39
CA GLN A 803 12.82 -3.48 -7.61
C GLN A 803 11.34 -3.31 -7.27
N LEU A 804 11.03 -3.12 -5.98
CA LEU A 804 9.85 -2.37 -5.56
C LEU A 804 10.10 -0.88 -5.84
N THR A 805 9.66 -0.40 -7.00
CA THR A 805 9.71 1.03 -7.33
C THR A 805 8.80 1.84 -6.39
N GLY A 806 9.10 3.13 -6.23
CA GLY A 806 8.27 4.05 -5.43
C GLY A 806 6.79 3.94 -5.80
N GLY A 807 5.94 3.67 -4.81
CA GLY A 807 4.51 3.42 -5.01
C GLY A 807 4.08 1.94 -5.02
N GLY A 808 4.99 1.00 -4.74
CA GLY A 808 4.65 -0.41 -4.50
C GLY A 808 4.63 -1.27 -5.76
N THR A 809 5.36 -0.89 -6.81
CA THR A 809 5.35 -1.59 -8.10
C THR A 809 6.61 -2.42 -8.28
N TYR A 810 6.46 -3.73 -8.40
CA TYR A 810 7.55 -4.66 -8.70
C TYR A 810 7.87 -4.69 -10.19
N VAL A 811 9.16 -4.68 -10.54
CA VAL A 811 9.65 -4.94 -11.90
C VAL A 811 10.03 -6.42 -12.01
N ASP A 812 9.76 -7.08 -13.13
CA ASP A 812 10.20 -8.46 -13.31
C ASP A 812 11.73 -8.56 -13.42
N PRO A 813 12.34 -9.68 -12.98
CA PRO A 813 13.77 -9.91 -13.15
C PRO A 813 14.14 -10.01 -14.63
N THR A 814 15.29 -9.44 -14.99
CA THR A 814 15.83 -9.54 -16.36
C THR A 814 16.81 -10.70 -16.52
N ALA A 815 17.42 -11.14 -15.41
CA ALA A 815 18.28 -12.31 -15.32
C ALA A 815 18.44 -12.77 -13.86
N PRO A 816 19.15 -13.88 -13.59
CA PRO A 816 19.47 -14.33 -12.23
C PRO A 816 20.53 -13.45 -11.56
N SER A 817 20.38 -13.24 -10.25
CA SER A 817 21.34 -12.47 -9.44
C SER A 817 22.70 -13.17 -9.36
N ARG A 818 23.77 -12.37 -9.33
CA ARG A 818 25.14 -12.90 -9.42
C ARG A 818 26.18 -11.95 -8.83
N GLY A 819 27.25 -12.53 -8.30
CA GLY A 819 28.50 -11.80 -8.07
C GLY A 819 29.28 -11.67 -9.38
N LEU A 820 29.79 -10.49 -9.69
CA LEU A 820 30.60 -10.20 -10.88
C LEU A 820 31.99 -9.71 -10.47
N VAL A 821 32.99 -10.10 -11.27
CA VAL A 821 34.31 -9.49 -11.26
C VAL A 821 34.63 -9.02 -12.66
N LEU A 822 34.90 -7.73 -12.80
CA LEU A 822 35.22 -7.05 -14.05
C LEU A 822 36.68 -6.59 -14.03
N LYS A 823 37.29 -6.49 -15.21
CA LYS A 823 38.60 -5.85 -15.41
C LYS A 823 38.38 -4.53 -16.13
N LEU A 824 38.86 -3.45 -15.54
CA LEU A 824 38.88 -2.13 -16.15
C LEU A 824 40.20 -1.90 -16.89
N ASP A 825 40.08 -1.57 -18.18
CA ASP A 825 41.15 -0.97 -18.96
C ASP A 825 40.87 0.54 -19.06
N GLN A 826 41.55 1.32 -18.24
CA GLN A 826 41.34 2.77 -18.18
C GLN A 826 41.80 3.49 -19.45
N PRO A 827 42.99 3.22 -20.03
CA PRO A 827 43.39 3.82 -21.30
C PRO A 827 42.43 3.50 -22.45
N ALA A 828 42.00 2.24 -22.59
CA ALA A 828 41.09 1.83 -23.65
C ALA A 828 39.62 2.18 -23.35
N ARG A 829 39.31 2.57 -22.11
CA ARG A 829 37.95 2.80 -21.62
C ARG A 829 37.03 1.60 -21.89
N THR A 830 37.50 0.41 -21.54
CA THR A 830 36.71 -0.84 -21.65
C THR A 830 36.60 -1.55 -20.32
N ALA A 831 35.47 -2.20 -20.06
CA ALA A 831 35.27 -3.08 -18.93
C ALA A 831 34.91 -4.49 -19.43
N SER A 832 35.70 -5.50 -19.07
CA SER A 832 35.50 -6.89 -19.52
C SER A 832 35.21 -7.82 -18.34
N LEU A 833 34.28 -8.76 -18.54
CA LEU A 833 33.98 -9.80 -17.56
C LEU A 833 35.20 -10.70 -17.32
N VAL A 834 35.57 -10.89 -16.05
CA VAL A 834 36.61 -11.82 -15.62
C VAL A 834 35.98 -13.11 -15.08
N ALA A 835 35.00 -12.97 -14.20
CA ALA A 835 34.28 -14.09 -13.59
C ALA A 835 32.88 -13.66 -13.16
N GLN A 836 31.97 -14.65 -13.08
CA GLN A 836 30.65 -14.50 -12.49
C GLN A 836 30.36 -15.68 -11.55
N TYR A 837 29.57 -15.43 -10.51
CA TYR A 837 29.26 -16.38 -9.45
C TYR A 837 27.75 -16.42 -9.25
N LYS A 838 27.15 -17.58 -9.51
CA LYS A 838 25.69 -17.80 -9.42
C LYS A 838 25.39 -18.91 -8.43
N ARG A 839 24.33 -18.76 -7.62
CA ARG A 839 23.83 -19.83 -6.75
C ARG A 839 22.99 -20.86 -7.52
N GLY A 840 22.28 -20.41 -8.54
CA GLY A 840 21.48 -21.22 -9.47
C GLY A 840 21.18 -20.45 -10.75
N GLU A 841 20.61 -21.10 -11.75
CA GLU A 841 20.21 -20.42 -13.00
C GLU A 841 18.85 -19.72 -12.91
N ASP A 842 18.09 -19.95 -11.85
CA ASP A 842 16.78 -19.31 -11.57
C ASP A 842 16.79 -18.73 -10.14
N PHE A 843 17.94 -18.21 -9.68
CA PHE A 843 18.08 -17.64 -8.34
C PHE A 843 18.08 -16.12 -8.41
N ASP A 844 17.11 -15.52 -7.72
CA ASP A 844 16.84 -14.11 -7.75
C ASP A 844 16.86 -13.54 -6.33
N ALA A 845 17.72 -12.55 -6.10
CA ALA A 845 17.74 -11.68 -4.94
C ALA A 845 17.40 -10.26 -5.44
N ALA A 846 16.32 -9.70 -4.89
CA ALA A 846 15.70 -8.48 -5.39
C ALA A 846 16.46 -7.21 -4.99
N TYR A 847 17.24 -7.26 -3.91
CA TYR A 847 18.00 -6.13 -3.41
C TYR A 847 19.06 -6.58 -2.38
N MET A 848 20.03 -5.70 -2.11
CA MET A 848 21.12 -5.91 -1.15
C MET A 848 22.03 -7.07 -1.54
N GLY A 849 23.13 -7.22 -0.82
CA GLY A 849 24.13 -8.23 -1.09
C GLY A 849 25.49 -7.65 -1.40
N ASP A 850 26.45 -8.56 -1.52
CA ASP A 850 27.85 -8.24 -1.71
C ASP A 850 28.59 -9.35 -2.45
N ALA A 851 29.73 -9.00 -3.04
CA ALA A 851 30.62 -9.93 -3.70
C ALA A 851 32.07 -9.65 -3.29
N GLN A 852 32.47 -10.19 -2.15
CA GLN A 852 33.81 -9.99 -1.58
C GLN A 852 34.85 -10.91 -2.22
N GLN A 853 35.89 -10.33 -2.80
CA GLN A 853 37.09 -11.06 -3.23
C GLN A 853 37.97 -11.41 -2.02
N LEU A 854 38.32 -12.68 -1.86
CA LEU A 854 39.08 -13.18 -0.70
C LEU A 854 40.57 -13.35 -1.03
N PRO A 855 41.49 -13.29 -0.04
CA PRO A 855 42.94 -13.39 -0.26
C PRO A 855 43.41 -14.69 -0.93
N ASN A 856 42.66 -15.78 -0.81
CA ASN A 856 42.97 -17.07 -1.45
C ASN A 856 42.43 -17.16 -2.90
N GLY A 857 41.83 -16.09 -3.43
CA GLY A 857 41.24 -16.03 -4.76
C GLY A 857 39.81 -16.58 -4.86
N ASN A 858 39.22 -17.02 -3.73
CA ASN A 858 37.80 -17.33 -3.66
C ASN A 858 36.97 -16.03 -3.64
N VAL A 859 35.66 -16.18 -3.83
CA VAL A 859 34.71 -15.08 -3.69
C VAL A 859 33.64 -15.49 -2.68
N PHE A 860 33.41 -14.64 -1.68
CA PHE A 860 32.32 -14.77 -0.74
C PHE A 860 31.17 -13.87 -1.19
N VAL A 861 29.95 -14.38 -1.15
CA VAL A 861 28.76 -13.69 -1.67
C VAL A 861 27.68 -13.73 -0.60
N GLY A 862 27.28 -12.56 -0.10
CA GLY A 862 26.03 -12.38 0.63
C GLY A 862 24.87 -12.15 -0.35
N TRP A 863 23.77 -12.91 -0.22
CA TRP A 863 22.64 -12.83 -1.13
C TRP A 863 21.53 -11.87 -0.69
N GLY A 864 21.85 -10.90 0.18
CA GLY A 864 20.99 -9.75 0.46
C GLY A 864 19.59 -10.09 0.95
N SER A 865 18.59 -9.75 0.11
CA SER A 865 17.17 -10.00 0.32
C SER A 865 16.79 -11.48 0.38
N GLU A 866 17.72 -12.36 0.05
CA GLU A 866 17.57 -13.80 0.22
C GLU A 866 18.40 -14.28 1.42
N PRO A 867 17.93 -15.26 2.20
CA PRO A 867 18.51 -15.63 3.49
C PRO A 867 19.82 -16.41 3.37
N TYR A 868 20.61 -16.24 2.31
CA TYR A 868 21.77 -17.06 2.01
C TYR A 868 23.08 -16.26 2.01
N PHE A 869 24.17 -16.96 2.28
CA PHE A 869 25.52 -16.52 1.91
C PHE A 869 26.39 -17.74 1.55
N SER A 870 27.33 -17.53 0.64
CA SER A 870 28.04 -18.62 -0.02
C SER A 870 29.51 -18.27 -0.28
N GLU A 871 30.38 -19.28 -0.36
CA GLU A 871 31.76 -19.13 -0.84
C GLU A 871 31.98 -19.95 -2.11
N PHE A 872 32.57 -19.32 -3.12
CA PHE A 872 32.89 -19.91 -4.42
C PHE A 872 34.40 -19.99 -4.63
N SER A 873 34.86 -21.03 -5.30
CA SER A 873 36.22 -21.06 -5.83
C SER A 873 36.40 -19.98 -6.89
N ARG A 874 37.66 -19.62 -7.18
CA ARG A 874 38.00 -18.73 -8.30
C ARG A 874 37.33 -19.09 -9.63
N SER A 875 37.10 -20.38 -9.88
CA SER A 875 36.48 -20.91 -11.11
C SER A 875 34.94 -20.90 -11.09
N GLY A 876 34.30 -20.36 -10.04
CA GLY A 876 32.85 -20.32 -9.91
C GLY A 876 32.21 -21.56 -9.28
N ARG A 877 32.98 -22.50 -8.70
CA ARG A 877 32.41 -23.68 -8.05
C ARG A 877 31.94 -23.34 -6.64
N LEU A 878 30.67 -23.56 -6.33
CA LEU A 878 30.12 -23.41 -4.98
C LEU A 878 30.80 -24.36 -3.99
N LEU A 879 31.51 -23.81 -2.99
CA LEU A 879 32.25 -24.54 -1.96
C LEU A 879 31.46 -24.64 -0.65
N PHE A 880 30.85 -23.54 -0.24
CA PHE A 880 30.13 -23.40 1.02
C PHE A 880 28.82 -22.65 0.78
N ASP A 881 27.76 -23.07 1.47
CA ASP A 881 26.44 -22.45 1.40
C ASP A 881 25.74 -22.55 2.75
N ALA A 882 25.17 -21.44 3.22
CA ALA A 882 24.50 -21.33 4.50
C ALA A 882 23.23 -20.49 4.40
N GLN A 883 22.33 -20.68 5.36
CA GLN A 883 21.00 -20.08 5.38
C GLN A 883 20.62 -19.55 6.77
N LEU A 884 20.12 -18.31 6.81
CA LEU A 884 19.49 -17.67 7.95
C LEU A 884 18.08 -18.25 8.21
N PRO A 885 17.59 -18.27 9.46
CA PRO A 885 16.33 -18.91 9.80
C PRO A 885 15.11 -18.03 9.46
N GLY A 886 14.03 -18.65 8.97
CA GLY A 886 12.74 -17.97 8.77
C GLY A 886 12.82 -16.75 7.84
N PRO A 887 12.19 -15.61 8.18
CA PRO A 887 12.20 -14.39 7.37
C PRO A 887 13.46 -13.53 7.58
N ASN A 888 14.51 -14.08 8.21
CA ASN A 888 15.71 -13.32 8.53
C ASN A 888 16.56 -13.12 7.26
N LEU A 889 16.93 -11.88 7.02
CA LEU A 889 17.76 -11.45 5.88
C LEU A 889 18.99 -10.69 6.39
N THR A 890 19.96 -10.43 5.51
CA THR A 890 21.13 -9.61 5.83
C THR A 890 21.43 -8.64 4.70
N TYR A 891 21.95 -7.46 5.05
CA TYR A 891 22.33 -6.49 4.03
C TYR A 891 23.58 -6.94 3.27
N ARG A 892 24.61 -7.36 4.02
CA ARG A 892 25.86 -7.96 3.53
C ARG A 892 26.33 -9.06 4.48
N ALA A 893 27.15 -9.96 3.98
CA ALA A 893 27.89 -10.91 4.80
C ALA A 893 29.31 -11.03 4.26
N THR A 894 30.32 -10.76 5.09
CA THR A 894 31.73 -10.76 4.68
C THR A 894 32.57 -11.72 5.51
N VAL A 895 33.76 -12.07 5.03
CA VAL A 895 34.76 -12.86 5.77
C VAL A 895 35.91 -11.96 6.18
N GLU A 896 36.08 -11.78 7.48
CA GLU A 896 37.04 -10.84 8.07
C GLU A 896 38.00 -11.51 9.07
N GLN A 897 39.15 -10.89 9.27
CA GLN A 897 40.06 -11.26 10.37
C GLN A 897 39.73 -10.42 11.61
N TRP A 898 39.48 -11.08 12.74
CA TRP A 898 39.12 -10.41 13.98
C TRP A 898 39.84 -11.00 15.19
N HIS A 899 40.34 -10.11 16.04
CA HIS A 899 40.89 -10.45 17.34
C HIS A 899 40.07 -9.71 18.40
N GLY A 900 39.19 -10.44 19.07
CA GLY A 900 38.31 -9.92 20.11
C GLY A 900 38.88 -10.19 21.50
N LEU A 901 39.03 -9.12 22.28
CA LEU A 901 39.65 -9.08 23.60
C LEU A 901 38.68 -8.48 24.64
N PRO A 902 37.53 -9.12 24.90
CA PRO A 902 36.54 -8.57 25.83
C PRO A 902 37.12 -8.34 27.24
N LEU A 903 36.85 -7.16 27.82
CA LEU A 903 37.29 -6.81 29.18
C LEU A 903 36.41 -7.44 30.27
N SER A 904 35.21 -7.91 29.92
CA SER A 904 34.37 -8.65 30.85
C SER A 904 35.04 -9.97 31.20
N PRO A 905 34.88 -10.51 32.43
CA PRO A 905 35.35 -11.85 32.73
C PRO A 905 34.53 -12.91 31.99
N PRO A 906 35.09 -14.11 31.72
CA PRO A 906 34.31 -15.27 31.31
C PRO A 906 33.11 -15.53 32.21
N VAL A 907 32.05 -16.10 31.65
CA VAL A 907 30.85 -16.46 32.40
C VAL A 907 30.76 -17.98 32.52
N GLY A 908 30.55 -18.45 33.74
CA GLY A 908 30.32 -19.85 34.04
C GLY A 908 28.96 -20.08 34.69
N ALA A 909 28.36 -21.23 34.41
CA ALA A 909 27.11 -21.68 35.03
C ALA A 909 27.12 -23.20 35.19
N ALA A 910 26.52 -23.73 36.26
CA ALA A 910 26.41 -25.18 36.48
C ALA A 910 24.94 -25.61 36.53
N ARG A 911 24.62 -26.73 35.87
CA ARG A 911 23.31 -27.39 35.96
C ARG A 911 23.48 -28.87 36.28
N ARG A 912 22.49 -29.44 36.97
CA ARG A 912 22.39 -30.88 37.22
C ARG A 912 21.29 -31.46 36.33
N THR A 913 21.61 -32.50 35.57
CA THR A 913 20.64 -33.21 34.73
C THR A 913 20.89 -34.71 34.84
N HIS A 914 19.87 -35.49 35.18
CA HIS A 914 19.97 -36.95 35.40
C HIS A 914 21.13 -37.38 36.31
N GLY A 915 21.41 -36.59 37.37
CA GLY A 915 22.47 -36.89 38.35
C GLY A 915 23.89 -36.45 37.97
N GLN A 916 24.12 -36.04 36.72
CA GLN A 916 25.40 -35.50 36.26
C GLN A 916 25.40 -33.96 36.35
N ILE A 917 26.48 -33.38 36.87
CA ILE A 917 26.69 -31.93 36.82
C ILE A 917 27.43 -31.58 35.53
N THR A 918 26.91 -30.60 34.81
CA THR A 918 27.55 -29.99 33.64
C THR A 918 27.83 -28.53 33.94
N VAL A 919 29.10 -28.13 33.78
CA VAL A 919 29.53 -26.74 33.84
C VAL A 919 29.57 -26.19 32.42
N TYR A 920 28.89 -25.06 32.21
CA TYR A 920 28.85 -24.31 30.97
C TYR A 920 29.78 -23.12 31.10
N ALA A 921 30.58 -22.86 30.06
CA ALA A 921 31.49 -21.73 30.00
C ALA A 921 31.34 -20.98 28.67
N SER A 922 31.29 -19.65 28.72
CA SER A 922 31.30 -18.78 27.54
C SER A 922 32.04 -17.47 27.81
N TRP A 923 32.45 -16.80 26.74
CA TRP A 923 33.03 -15.46 26.81
C TRP A 923 32.73 -14.72 25.50
N ASN A 924 31.67 -13.91 25.52
CA ASN A 924 31.13 -13.26 24.33
C ASN A 924 32.20 -12.39 23.64
N GLY A 925 32.62 -12.80 22.44
CA GLY A 925 33.63 -12.11 21.64
C GLY A 925 35.09 -12.48 21.89
N ALA A 926 35.41 -13.35 22.85
CA ALA A 926 36.79 -13.76 23.07
C ALA A 926 37.26 -14.74 21.98
N THR A 927 38.21 -14.32 21.15
CA THR A 927 38.72 -15.14 20.02
C THR A 927 39.93 -15.99 20.40
N GLU A 928 40.59 -15.72 21.53
CA GLU A 928 41.85 -16.39 21.93
C GLU A 928 41.64 -17.66 22.78
N VAL A 929 40.40 -17.99 23.14
CA VAL A 929 40.10 -19.14 24.00
C VAL A 929 40.25 -20.45 23.22
N ALA A 930 41.29 -21.22 23.54
CA ALA A 930 41.51 -22.55 22.97
C ALA A 930 40.81 -23.64 23.78
N SER A 931 40.82 -23.53 25.12
CA SER A 931 40.20 -24.51 26.01
C SER A 931 39.71 -23.88 27.32
N TRP A 932 38.84 -24.61 28.01
CA TRP A 932 38.28 -24.25 29.30
C TRP A 932 38.76 -25.22 30.37
N ARG A 933 39.21 -24.69 31.50
CA ARG A 933 39.51 -25.45 32.71
C ARG A 933 38.49 -25.13 33.78
N VAL A 934 37.84 -26.15 34.33
CA VAL A 934 36.91 -26.01 35.46
C VAL A 934 37.68 -26.26 36.75
N LEU A 935 37.63 -25.29 37.65
CA LEU A 935 37.99 -25.47 39.05
C LEU A 935 36.71 -25.73 39.85
N ALA A 936 36.77 -26.62 40.84
CA ALA A 936 35.64 -26.86 41.73
C ALA A 936 36.09 -27.16 43.16
N SER A 937 35.20 -26.93 44.12
CA SER A 937 35.42 -27.27 45.53
C SER A 937 34.20 -27.94 46.16
N ALA A 938 34.46 -28.91 47.04
CA ALA A 938 33.50 -29.35 48.03
C ALA A 938 33.34 -28.26 49.12
N SER A 939 32.22 -28.24 49.84
CA SER A 939 31.84 -27.18 50.80
C SER A 939 33.03 -26.65 51.63
N GLY A 940 33.40 -25.38 51.43
CA GLY A 940 34.48 -24.70 52.19
C GLY A 940 35.93 -25.03 51.79
N GLY A 941 36.17 -25.88 50.78
CA GLY A 941 37.51 -26.25 50.31
C GLY A 941 38.14 -25.26 49.30
N ARG A 942 39.46 -25.34 49.08
CA ARG A 942 40.12 -24.59 48.00
C ARG A 942 39.74 -25.18 46.62
N PRO A 943 39.42 -24.35 45.61
CA PRO A 943 39.11 -24.83 44.26
C PRO A 943 40.30 -25.57 43.65
N THR A 944 40.07 -26.77 43.10
CA THR A 944 41.08 -27.55 42.36
C THR A 944 40.61 -27.82 40.93
N PRO A 945 41.53 -28.00 39.96
CA PRO A 945 41.15 -28.36 38.59
C PRO A 945 40.49 -29.74 38.54
N VAL A 946 39.28 -29.80 38.00
CA VAL A 946 38.48 -31.05 37.93
C VAL A 946 38.17 -31.49 36.49
N ALA A 947 38.23 -30.57 35.52
CA ALA A 947 38.05 -30.88 34.11
C ALA A 947 38.78 -29.87 33.22
N THR A 948 39.20 -30.30 32.04
CA THR A 948 39.62 -29.41 30.95
C THR A 948 39.03 -29.91 29.64
N ARG A 949 38.51 -29.00 28.81
CA ARG A 949 37.88 -29.30 27.52
C ARG A 949 38.24 -28.24 26.49
N ALA A 950 38.47 -28.66 25.25
CA ALA A 950 38.61 -27.73 24.13
C ALA A 950 37.32 -26.92 23.94
N LYS A 951 37.45 -25.66 23.50
CA LYS A 951 36.27 -24.83 23.17
C LYS A 951 35.49 -25.49 22.04
N SER A 952 34.18 -25.68 22.24
CA SER A 952 33.32 -26.39 21.29
C SER A 952 32.30 -25.51 20.56
N GLY A 953 32.26 -24.20 20.84
CA GLY A 953 31.33 -23.22 20.26
C GLY A 953 31.29 -21.92 21.07
N PHE A 954 30.19 -21.17 21.02
CA PHE A 954 29.97 -19.99 21.90
C PHE A 954 29.99 -20.40 23.38
N GLU A 955 29.22 -21.44 23.70
CA GLU A 955 29.10 -22.04 25.03
C GLU A 955 29.65 -23.47 24.99
N THR A 956 30.58 -23.79 25.87
CA THR A 956 31.15 -25.14 25.99
C THR A 956 30.55 -25.84 27.20
N ALA A 957 29.95 -27.01 26.98
CA ALA A 957 29.43 -27.87 28.04
C ALA A 957 30.52 -28.83 28.54
N ILE A 958 30.79 -28.80 29.84
CA ILE A 958 31.91 -29.51 30.49
C ILE A 958 31.35 -30.40 31.60
N PRO A 959 31.15 -31.70 31.35
CA PRO A 959 30.72 -32.62 32.38
C PRO A 959 31.79 -32.75 33.48
N VAL A 960 31.37 -32.74 34.75
CA VAL A 960 32.27 -32.91 35.90
C VAL A 960 32.00 -34.22 36.64
N PRO A 961 33.04 -34.87 37.21
CA PRO A 961 32.96 -36.26 37.66
C PRO A 961 32.30 -36.47 39.03
N GLN A 962 32.16 -35.42 39.85
CA GLN A 962 31.69 -35.52 41.24
C GLN A 962 30.73 -34.36 41.58
N ASN A 963 30.03 -34.49 42.71
CA ASN A 963 29.20 -33.43 43.26
C ASN A 963 30.09 -32.36 43.93
N TYR A 964 30.17 -31.19 43.31
CA TYR A 964 30.80 -30.00 43.88
C TYR A 964 29.75 -28.91 44.12
N GLU A 965 30.03 -28.00 45.07
CA GLU A 965 29.10 -26.92 45.45
C GLU A 965 29.45 -25.59 44.77
N SER A 966 30.75 -25.34 44.57
CA SER A 966 31.26 -24.12 43.94
C SER A 966 32.18 -24.45 42.78
N PHE A 967 32.13 -23.61 41.75
CA PHE A 967 32.82 -23.75 40.49
C PHE A 967 33.43 -22.41 40.06
N GLU A 968 34.53 -22.48 39.32
CA GLU A 968 35.12 -21.37 38.58
C GLU A 968 35.57 -21.91 37.22
N VAL A 969 35.45 -21.10 36.16
CA VAL A 969 35.95 -21.47 34.82
C VAL A 969 37.10 -20.55 34.43
N GLN A 970 38.20 -21.17 33.99
CA GLN A 970 39.37 -20.48 33.46
C GLN A 970 39.43 -20.69 31.95
N ALA A 971 39.53 -19.59 31.22
CA ALA A 971 39.82 -19.59 29.79
C ALA A 971 41.33 -19.77 29.59
N LEU A 972 41.71 -20.74 28.75
CA LEU A 972 43.10 -21.03 28.42
C LEU A 972 43.38 -20.66 26.96
N GLY A 973 44.49 -19.96 26.73
CA GLY A 973 45.02 -19.68 25.40
C GLY A 973 45.60 -20.93 24.74
N ALA A 974 46.02 -20.80 23.48
CA ALA A 974 46.63 -21.91 22.72
C ALA A 974 47.94 -22.42 23.34
N ASP A 975 48.64 -21.60 24.13
CA ASP A 975 49.84 -21.95 24.89
C ASP A 975 49.54 -22.61 26.25
N GLY A 976 48.26 -22.78 26.59
CA GLY A 976 47.80 -23.37 27.85
C GLY A 976 47.82 -22.42 29.05
N ARG A 977 48.18 -21.14 28.88
CA ARG A 977 48.14 -20.13 29.94
C ARG A 977 46.72 -19.64 30.19
N VAL A 978 46.44 -19.26 31.44
CA VAL A 978 45.17 -18.65 31.82
C VAL A 978 45.12 -17.23 31.27
N ILE A 979 44.14 -16.96 30.42
CA ILE A 979 43.91 -15.64 29.81
C ILE A 979 42.70 -14.92 30.42
N GLY A 980 41.87 -15.63 31.18
CA GLY A 980 40.75 -15.06 31.92
C GLY A 980 40.13 -16.07 32.88
N ALA A 981 39.46 -15.59 33.92
CA ALA A 981 38.76 -16.44 34.89
C ALA A 981 37.40 -15.83 35.23
N SER A 982 36.38 -16.68 35.37
CA SER A 982 35.06 -16.26 35.82
C SER A 982 35.08 -15.87 37.29
N ARG A 983 34.03 -15.17 37.74
CA ARG A 983 33.72 -15.15 39.17
C ARG A 983 33.30 -16.56 39.62
N PRO A 984 33.54 -16.95 40.89
CA PRO A 984 33.00 -18.19 41.42
C PRO A 984 31.47 -18.22 41.33
N PHE A 985 30.91 -19.38 41.00
CA PHE A 985 29.46 -19.60 40.90
C PHE A 985 29.09 -20.96 41.51
N THR A 986 27.81 -21.12 41.86
CA THR A 986 27.28 -22.35 42.46
C THR A 986 26.34 -23.07 41.50
N LEU A 987 26.01 -24.31 41.84
CA LEU A 987 24.96 -25.05 41.14
C LEU A 987 23.64 -24.26 41.21
N ARG A 988 23.05 -23.94 40.05
CA ARG A 988 21.67 -23.42 40.01
C ARG A 988 20.71 -24.58 40.23
N ALA A 989 19.71 -24.37 41.09
CA ALA A 989 18.65 -25.35 41.37
C ALA A 989 17.86 -25.71 40.10
#